data_AF-A0A554LQI5-F1
#
_entry.id   AF-A0A554LQI5-F1
#
_cell.length_a   1.000
_cell.length_b   1.000
_cell.length_c   1.000
_cell.angle_alpha   90.00
_cell.angle_beta   90.00
_cell.angle_gamma   90.00
#
_symmetry.space_group_name_H-M   'P 1'
#
loop_
_entity.id
_entity.type
_entity.pdbx_description
1 polymer ?
#
loop_
_entity_poly.entity_id
_entity_poly.type
_entity_poly.pdbx_seq_one_letter_code
_entity_poly.pdbx_strand_id
1 'polypeptide(L)'
;MKFIADFHIHSKYSRATSPLTDLENLDRWAKIKGIKILGTGDFTHPEWLKNLKEKLEPAETGLFKLKNSDSLTRFILTSEISCIYSKDNKVRKIHIIVFAPSFEVAEKINTQLGWIGNLKADGRPILGLDAKELAKIVLNASENCLVVPAHCLLPDTYLHSNSGIKKIKDISVGDLVYTHKGRFKKVRQIYNRFYKGPIYNIKPYYFRIGLQTTSEHPFYAIKSYTNCTNMGHSICKKDCAYIKRRNCSHKYFENYKPQWIPAKDLKKGDILIFPRFNDKTKDIKEIKLSEYLDKKEYRLVKEFIRPSRGMRANLISNKIKVDKNFCRLVGYYLAEGYTDYRDSFSFCLHKKEKDYVNDIKKIVAKIFHLSYSREYKRKNRTSIELIFFSKLLAKVFGRIFYSDSIVRRAHTKCLPEWMLNLTIEKQAEILKGWWRGDAGCTSSRELMNQMKIIALRLGIIPSIIKTSKEKFNEKNHKIENRIIEARKDLFQFSGLAFFENKFGLLKESIFQYPRFIPKLNRRHGWIDKKYIYIPVRDIEITNYKGNVYNLKVEDDNSYLSEFAIVHNCWTPWFSVFGSKSGFDSIEECFEDYSKYIYAGETGLSSDPAMNWRLSALDKITLISNSDAHSPQKIGREANVFDTEISYGAIADAIKSKDLQRFLYTIEFFPEEGKYHYDGHRACDLRLAPYESKKYGNICPKCARPLTIGVLNRVEELADRPEGFKPQNAIPFKRLIPLEEIIVESLGVSSVSKEVARLYSNLISNIGNEFKILLEAGSKEIENFSSPEIAEGIIRTREGRVQIEPGYDGVFGKIKIFSKSLSSQKTLF
;
A
#
# COMPACT_ATOMS: atom_id res chain seq x y z
N MET A 1 -16.41 -43.23 -0.66
CA MET A 1 -16.13 -43.21 0.79
C MET A 1 -16.06 -41.77 1.26
N LYS A 2 -16.84 -41.40 2.28
CA LYS A 2 -16.82 -40.04 2.84
C LYS A 2 -15.49 -39.69 3.52
N PHE A 3 -14.90 -38.53 3.20
CA PHE A 3 -13.71 -38.00 3.87
C PHE A 3 -13.57 -36.47 3.79
N ILE A 4 -12.69 -35.91 4.62
CA ILE A 4 -12.40 -34.46 4.69
C ILE A 4 -10.98 -34.18 4.16
N ALA A 5 -10.84 -33.11 3.38
CA ALA A 5 -9.62 -32.72 2.69
C ALA A 5 -9.32 -31.22 2.78
N ASP A 6 -8.07 -30.85 3.04
CA ASP A 6 -7.59 -29.46 3.11
C ASP A 6 -6.33 -29.33 2.25
N PHE A 7 -6.41 -28.59 1.15
CA PHE A 7 -5.40 -28.64 0.08
C PHE A 7 -4.38 -27.49 0.11
N HIS A 8 -4.68 -26.39 0.81
CA HIS A 8 -3.85 -25.19 0.81
C HIS A 8 -3.24 -24.96 2.19
N ILE A 9 -1.98 -25.39 2.35
CA ILE A 9 -1.16 -25.12 3.52
C ILE A 9 0.23 -24.64 3.06
N HIS A 10 1.01 -24.10 3.99
CA HIS A 10 2.41 -23.77 3.76
C HIS A 10 3.34 -24.65 4.61
N SER A 11 4.53 -24.93 4.06
CA SER A 11 5.62 -25.60 4.76
C SER A 11 6.42 -24.64 5.64
N LYS A 12 7.26 -25.19 6.53
CA LYS A 12 8.27 -24.43 7.28
C LYS A 12 9.31 -23.66 6.43
N TYR A 13 9.30 -23.79 5.10
CA TYR A 13 10.14 -23.01 4.17
C TYR A 13 9.44 -21.75 3.63
N SER A 14 8.13 -21.60 3.82
CA SER A 14 7.41 -20.35 3.52
C SER A 14 7.57 -19.30 4.62
N ARG A 15 7.47 -18.02 4.23
CA ARG A 15 7.59 -16.90 5.18
C ARG A 15 6.41 -16.83 6.15
N ALA A 16 6.73 -16.55 7.41
CA ALA A 16 5.79 -16.45 8.53
C ALA A 16 5.06 -17.76 8.91
N THR A 17 5.49 -18.89 8.34
CA THR A 17 5.05 -20.24 8.72
C THR A 17 5.79 -20.73 9.97
N SER A 18 5.14 -21.54 10.81
CA SER A 18 5.76 -22.14 11.99
C SER A 18 6.87 -23.14 11.61
N PRO A 19 8.02 -23.18 12.33
CA PRO A 19 9.04 -24.22 12.15
C PRO A 19 8.53 -25.64 12.36
N LEU A 20 7.44 -25.80 13.14
CA LEU A 20 6.74 -27.08 13.36
C LEU A 20 5.87 -27.50 12.17
N THR A 21 5.86 -26.78 11.06
CA THR A 21 5.06 -27.14 9.87
C THR A 21 5.87 -28.07 8.97
N ASP A 22 6.11 -29.27 9.51
CA ASP A 22 6.69 -30.43 8.84
C ASP A 22 5.74 -31.63 8.85
N LEU A 23 6.07 -32.67 8.08
CA LEU A 23 5.17 -33.79 7.79
C LEU A 23 4.72 -34.52 9.06
N GLU A 24 5.62 -34.74 10.01
CA GLU A 24 5.34 -35.44 11.27
C GLU A 24 4.32 -34.70 12.14
N ASN A 25 4.46 -33.37 12.25
CA ASN A 25 3.50 -32.54 12.98
C ASN A 25 2.19 -32.36 12.19
N LEU A 26 2.26 -32.23 10.87
CA LEU A 26 1.08 -32.11 10.00
C LEU A 26 0.24 -33.38 10.03
N ASP A 27 0.85 -34.56 9.95
CA ASP A 27 0.19 -35.87 10.07
C ASP A 27 -0.50 -36.02 11.45
N ARG A 28 0.23 -35.70 12.53
CA ARG A 28 -0.33 -35.68 13.89
C ARG A 28 -1.55 -34.76 14.01
N TRP A 29 -1.46 -33.54 13.50
CA TRP A 29 -2.59 -32.60 13.57
C TRP A 29 -3.73 -32.97 12.63
N ALA A 30 -3.46 -33.57 11.48
CA ALA A 30 -4.50 -34.08 10.58
C ALA A 30 -5.32 -35.18 11.26
N LYS A 31 -4.67 -36.12 11.97
CA LYS A 31 -5.32 -37.13 12.80
C LYS A 31 -6.19 -36.52 13.91
N ILE A 32 -5.71 -35.47 14.60
CA ILE A 32 -6.46 -34.76 15.65
C ILE A 32 -7.69 -34.04 15.05
N LYS A 33 -7.52 -33.33 13.93
CA LYS A 33 -8.61 -32.61 13.27
C LYS A 33 -9.64 -33.53 12.62
N GLY A 34 -9.21 -34.70 12.12
CA GLY A 34 -10.04 -35.58 11.27
C GLY A 34 -9.84 -35.35 9.77
N ILE A 35 -8.74 -34.71 9.37
CA ILE A 35 -8.38 -34.51 7.95
C ILE A 35 -7.79 -35.81 7.42
N LYS A 36 -8.44 -36.36 6.38
CA LYS A 36 -8.00 -37.56 5.69
C LYS A 36 -6.98 -37.25 4.61
N ILE A 37 -7.17 -36.17 3.84
CA ILE A 37 -6.28 -35.75 2.76
C ILE A 37 -5.76 -34.35 3.04
N LEU A 38 -4.44 -34.17 3.10
CA LEU A 38 -3.81 -32.89 3.39
C LEU A 38 -2.86 -32.50 2.24
N GLY A 39 -2.93 -31.26 1.77
CA GLY A 39 -1.94 -30.72 0.85
C GLY A 39 -0.55 -30.74 1.48
N THR A 40 0.50 -31.02 0.70
CA THR A 40 1.88 -30.90 1.22
C THR A 40 2.30 -29.46 1.47
N GLY A 41 1.69 -28.52 0.74
CA GLY A 41 2.21 -27.17 0.59
C GLY A 41 3.56 -27.15 -0.17
N ASP A 42 3.87 -25.99 -0.75
CA ASP A 42 5.20 -25.56 -1.18
C ASP A 42 6.06 -26.57 -1.97
N PHE A 43 5.51 -27.56 -2.70
CA PHE A 43 6.33 -28.57 -3.39
C PHE A 43 7.35 -27.98 -4.37
N THR A 44 7.16 -26.71 -4.78
CA THR A 44 8.15 -25.98 -5.59
C THR A 44 9.50 -25.75 -4.90
N HIS A 45 9.56 -25.76 -3.56
CA HIS A 45 10.79 -25.49 -2.83
C HIS A 45 11.72 -26.72 -2.80
N PRO A 46 12.95 -26.67 -3.37
CA PRO A 46 13.76 -27.87 -3.58
C PRO A 46 14.12 -28.68 -2.31
N GLU A 47 14.45 -28.01 -1.20
CA GLU A 47 14.75 -28.72 0.06
C GLU A 47 13.48 -29.31 0.70
N TRP A 48 12.30 -28.74 0.42
CA TRP A 48 11.03 -29.30 0.88
C TRP A 48 10.67 -30.53 0.04
N LEU A 49 10.70 -30.42 -1.30
CA LEU A 49 10.48 -31.54 -2.21
C LEU A 49 11.40 -32.72 -1.91
N LYS A 50 12.68 -32.46 -1.61
CA LYS A 50 13.62 -33.48 -1.14
C LYS A 50 13.09 -34.16 0.12
N ASN A 51 12.68 -33.41 1.13
CA ASN A 51 12.16 -33.98 2.38
C ASN A 51 10.81 -34.71 2.20
N LEU A 52 9.96 -34.26 1.26
CA LEU A 52 8.76 -34.98 0.84
C LEU A 52 9.14 -36.35 0.25
N LYS A 53 10.08 -36.44 -0.70
CA LYS A 53 10.52 -37.70 -1.32
C LYS A 53 11.27 -38.62 -0.33
N GLU A 54 11.99 -38.06 0.63
CA GLU A 54 12.65 -38.81 1.71
C GLU A 54 11.64 -39.46 2.66
N LYS A 55 10.63 -38.70 3.13
CA LYS A 55 9.72 -39.13 4.21
C LYS A 55 8.40 -39.72 3.76
N LEU A 56 7.92 -39.42 2.55
CA LEU A 56 6.67 -39.95 2.03
C LEU A 56 6.91 -41.20 1.17
N GLU A 57 5.92 -42.08 1.15
CA GLU A 57 5.82 -43.22 0.25
C GLU A 57 4.42 -43.29 -0.38
N PRO A 58 4.24 -43.91 -1.56
CA PRO A 58 2.92 -44.10 -2.17
C PRO A 58 1.96 -44.85 -1.24
N ALA A 59 0.67 -44.52 -1.34
CA ALA A 59 -0.38 -45.15 -0.54
C ALA A 59 -1.57 -45.58 -1.42
N GLU A 60 -2.17 -44.61 -2.12
CA GLU A 60 -3.21 -44.82 -3.13
C GLU A 60 -2.85 -44.03 -4.39
N THR A 61 -3.60 -44.16 -5.49
CA THR A 61 -3.21 -43.59 -6.80
C THR A 61 -3.06 -42.06 -6.75
N GLY A 62 -1.81 -41.58 -6.86
CA GLY A 62 -1.44 -40.17 -6.76
C GLY A 62 -1.49 -39.56 -5.34
N LEU A 63 -1.56 -40.40 -4.31
CA LEU A 63 -1.58 -40.03 -2.90
C LEU A 63 -0.47 -40.75 -2.12
N PHE A 64 0.05 -40.07 -1.10
CA PHE A 64 1.21 -40.53 -0.33
C PHE A 64 0.90 -40.63 1.17
N LYS A 65 1.64 -41.46 1.91
CA LYS A 65 1.60 -41.54 3.37
C LYS A 65 2.98 -41.30 3.97
N LEU A 66 3.02 -40.90 5.25
CA LEU A 66 4.26 -40.74 6.01
C LEU A 66 4.84 -42.13 6.33
N LYS A 67 6.12 -42.35 5.99
CA LYS A 67 6.85 -43.58 6.32
C LYS A 67 6.86 -43.79 7.83
N ASN A 68 6.69 -45.04 8.25
CA ASN A 68 6.65 -45.46 9.66
C ASN A 68 5.56 -44.76 10.50
N SER A 69 4.48 -44.28 9.88
CA SER A 69 3.29 -43.77 10.57
C SER A 69 2.10 -44.68 10.33
N ASP A 70 1.44 -45.13 11.41
CA ASP A 70 0.14 -45.83 11.38
C ASP A 70 -1.04 -44.89 11.07
N SER A 71 -0.75 -43.67 10.63
CA SER A 71 -1.77 -42.68 10.33
C SER A 71 -2.57 -43.02 9.08
N LEU A 72 -3.86 -42.72 9.16
CA LEU A 72 -4.80 -42.83 8.06
C LEU A 72 -4.79 -41.60 7.15
N THR A 73 -4.07 -40.53 7.51
CA THR A 73 -3.90 -39.34 6.67
C THR A 73 -3.11 -39.67 5.40
N ARG A 74 -3.40 -38.91 4.33
CA ARG A 74 -2.70 -38.92 3.05
C ARG A 74 -2.27 -37.53 2.67
N PHE A 75 -1.12 -37.45 2.02
CA PHE A 75 -0.58 -36.22 1.46
C PHE A 75 -0.83 -36.19 -0.05
N ILE A 76 -1.32 -35.04 -0.53
CA ILE A 76 -1.49 -34.72 -1.95
C ILE A 76 -0.55 -33.55 -2.30
N LEU A 77 0.17 -33.65 -3.42
CA LEU A 77 1.19 -32.66 -3.76
C LEU A 77 0.56 -31.33 -4.19
N THR A 78 0.65 -30.32 -3.32
CA THR A 78 0.15 -28.96 -3.59
C THR A 78 1.22 -27.89 -3.35
N SER A 79 1.11 -26.74 -4.05
CA SER A 79 2.03 -25.60 -3.90
C SER A 79 1.39 -24.30 -4.38
N GLU A 80 1.47 -23.22 -3.60
CA GLU A 80 1.04 -21.88 -4.03
C GLU A 80 2.18 -21.15 -4.78
N ILE A 81 1.90 -20.54 -5.94
CA ILE A 81 2.93 -19.98 -6.84
C ILE A 81 2.58 -18.53 -7.22
N SER A 82 3.32 -17.56 -6.69
CA SER A 82 3.07 -16.12 -6.87
C SER A 82 3.51 -15.62 -8.25
N CYS A 83 2.72 -15.88 -9.29
CA CYS A 83 2.96 -15.36 -10.64
C CYS A 83 2.56 -13.89 -10.77
N ILE A 84 3.47 -13.02 -11.22
CA ILE A 84 3.29 -11.57 -11.20
C ILE A 84 3.77 -10.93 -12.52
N TYR A 85 2.83 -10.54 -13.38
CA TYR A 85 3.11 -10.22 -14.78
C TYR A 85 2.11 -9.21 -15.38
N SER A 86 2.52 -8.46 -16.41
CA SER A 86 1.63 -7.54 -17.15
C SER A 86 1.13 -8.15 -18.45
N LYS A 87 -0.14 -7.90 -18.78
CA LYS A 87 -0.81 -8.35 -20.01
C LYS A 87 -1.97 -7.42 -20.37
N ASP A 88 -2.20 -7.17 -21.66
CA ASP A 88 -3.33 -6.35 -22.16
C ASP A 88 -3.34 -4.91 -21.65
N ASN A 89 -2.15 -4.32 -21.47
CA ASN A 89 -1.90 -3.09 -20.68
C ASN A 89 -2.21 -3.22 -19.19
N LYS A 90 -3.13 -4.12 -18.82
CA LYS A 90 -3.41 -4.53 -17.46
C LYS A 90 -2.25 -5.30 -16.84
N VAL A 91 -2.41 -5.62 -15.56
CA VAL A 91 -1.51 -6.50 -14.83
C VAL A 91 -2.31 -7.39 -13.96
N ARG A 92 -1.74 -8.56 -13.83
CA ARG A 92 -2.30 -9.81 -13.42
C ARG A 92 -1.34 -10.31 -12.37
N LYS A 93 -1.75 -10.49 -11.11
CA LYS A 93 -0.86 -11.18 -10.17
C LYS A 93 -1.58 -12.20 -9.32
N ILE A 94 -0.91 -13.33 -9.17
CA ILE A 94 -1.48 -14.63 -9.49
C ILE A 94 -0.72 -15.76 -8.74
N HIS A 95 -0.73 -15.77 -7.40
CA HIS A 95 -0.57 -16.90 -6.42
C HIS A 95 -1.06 -18.33 -6.76
N ILE A 96 -1.09 -18.76 -8.02
CA ILE A 96 -1.58 -20.06 -8.49
C ILE A 96 -1.30 -21.25 -7.55
N ILE A 97 -2.33 -21.72 -6.84
CA ILE A 97 -2.32 -23.01 -6.13
C ILE A 97 -2.29 -24.12 -7.18
N VAL A 98 -1.19 -24.86 -7.26
CA VAL A 98 -1.01 -26.02 -8.15
C VAL A 98 -1.19 -27.31 -7.38
N PHE A 99 -1.86 -28.28 -8.03
CA PHE A 99 -1.92 -29.68 -7.62
C PHE A 99 -1.10 -30.52 -8.61
N ALA A 100 -0.32 -31.49 -8.14
CA ALA A 100 0.42 -32.42 -8.99
C ALA A 100 0.06 -33.90 -8.66
N PRO A 101 -0.18 -34.77 -9.66
CA PRO A 101 -0.57 -36.16 -9.44
C PRO A 101 0.58 -37.08 -8.99
N SER A 102 1.84 -36.67 -9.16
CA SER A 102 3.00 -37.48 -8.78
C SER A 102 4.26 -36.63 -8.57
N PHE A 103 5.29 -37.21 -7.94
CA PHE A 103 6.57 -36.53 -7.74
C PHE A 103 7.27 -36.22 -9.06
N GLU A 104 7.16 -37.08 -10.07
CA GLU A 104 7.74 -36.86 -11.40
C GLU A 104 7.09 -35.66 -12.10
N VAL A 105 5.79 -35.43 -11.89
CA VAL A 105 5.10 -34.24 -12.40
C VAL A 105 5.49 -32.99 -11.62
N ALA A 106 5.59 -33.06 -10.29
CA ALA A 106 6.13 -31.97 -9.47
C ALA A 106 7.58 -31.60 -9.87
N GLU A 107 8.42 -32.58 -10.20
CA GLU A 107 9.80 -32.37 -10.67
C GLU A 107 9.86 -31.78 -12.08
N LYS A 108 8.97 -32.19 -13.00
CA LYS A 108 8.82 -31.53 -14.32
C LYS A 108 8.43 -30.06 -14.16
N ILE A 109 7.44 -29.76 -13.31
CA ILE A 109 7.01 -28.39 -12.98
C ILE A 109 8.18 -27.60 -12.41
N ASN A 110 8.84 -28.11 -11.37
CA ASN A 110 9.95 -27.43 -10.70
C ASN A 110 11.15 -27.20 -11.63
N THR A 111 11.40 -28.12 -12.58
CA THR A 111 12.44 -27.95 -13.59
C THR A 111 12.14 -26.76 -14.50
N GLN A 112 10.92 -26.69 -15.07
CA GLN A 112 10.54 -25.58 -15.94
C GLN A 112 10.44 -24.24 -15.20
N LEU A 113 9.90 -24.23 -13.98
CA LEU A 113 9.82 -23.01 -13.15
C LEU A 113 11.19 -22.56 -12.63
N GLY A 114 12.11 -23.49 -12.39
CA GLY A 114 13.50 -23.21 -12.01
C GLY A 114 14.31 -22.53 -13.12
N TRP A 115 13.95 -22.72 -14.39
CA TRP A 115 14.49 -21.95 -15.52
C TRP A 115 13.96 -20.50 -15.57
N ILE A 116 12.85 -20.22 -14.89
CA ILE A 116 12.13 -18.93 -14.95
C ILE A 116 12.41 -18.05 -13.72
N GLY A 117 12.58 -18.65 -12.53
CA GLY A 117 12.81 -17.92 -11.28
C GLY A 117 13.39 -18.76 -10.15
N ASN A 118 13.72 -18.10 -9.04
CA ASN A 118 14.37 -18.75 -7.90
C ASN A 118 13.35 -19.44 -6.98
N LEU A 119 13.33 -20.76 -7.00
CA LEU A 119 12.47 -21.59 -6.15
C LEU A 119 13.04 -21.85 -4.74
N LYS A 120 14.26 -21.39 -4.42
CA LYS A 120 14.93 -21.61 -3.12
C LYS A 120 14.80 -20.43 -2.13
N ALA A 121 13.96 -19.43 -2.43
CA ALA A 121 13.90 -18.16 -1.70
C ALA A 121 12.67 -17.98 -0.79
N ASP A 122 11.71 -18.89 -0.92
CA ASP A 122 10.43 -18.97 -0.22
C ASP A 122 9.79 -20.32 -0.57
N GLY A 123 8.94 -20.87 0.29
CA GLY A 123 8.11 -22.03 -0.05
C GLY A 123 7.14 -21.74 -1.19
N ARG A 124 6.62 -20.50 -1.21
CA ARG A 124 5.82 -19.90 -2.29
C ARG A 124 6.70 -19.06 -3.23
N PRO A 125 7.18 -19.59 -4.37
CA PRO A 125 8.03 -18.85 -5.30
C PRO A 125 7.28 -17.67 -5.93
N ILE A 126 7.97 -16.54 -6.07
CA ILE A 126 7.45 -15.34 -6.75
C ILE A 126 8.05 -15.24 -8.15
N LEU A 127 7.24 -15.53 -9.18
CA LEU A 127 7.66 -15.70 -10.56
C LEU A 127 7.15 -14.56 -11.46
N GLY A 128 7.99 -14.09 -12.39
CA GLY A 128 7.61 -13.08 -13.38
C GLY A 128 6.89 -13.67 -14.60
N LEU A 129 5.88 -14.50 -14.36
CA LEU A 129 5.29 -15.45 -15.33
C LEU A 129 3.78 -15.21 -15.48
N ASP A 130 3.25 -15.43 -16.69
CA ASP A 130 1.82 -15.28 -17.03
C ASP A 130 0.97 -16.39 -16.41
N ALA A 131 -0.29 -16.10 -16.03
CA ALA A 131 -1.22 -17.10 -15.49
C ALA A 131 -1.46 -18.23 -16.49
N LYS A 132 -1.64 -17.85 -17.76
CA LYS A 132 -1.78 -18.78 -18.88
C LYS A 132 -0.51 -19.59 -19.10
N GLU A 133 0.66 -18.95 -19.05
CA GLU A 133 1.92 -19.67 -19.27
C GLU A 133 2.29 -20.56 -18.07
N LEU A 134 1.92 -20.20 -16.83
CA LEU A 134 2.02 -21.12 -15.69
C LEU A 134 1.02 -22.28 -15.82
N ALA A 135 -0.26 -22.00 -16.11
CA ALA A 135 -1.26 -23.04 -16.34
C ALA A 135 -0.83 -24.01 -17.45
N LYS A 136 -0.24 -23.49 -18.52
CA LYS A 136 0.37 -24.24 -19.63
C LYS A 136 1.61 -25.03 -19.21
N ILE A 137 2.55 -24.48 -18.43
CA ILE A 137 3.70 -25.23 -17.88
C ILE A 137 3.22 -26.40 -17.01
N VAL A 138 2.23 -26.14 -16.16
CA VAL A 138 1.62 -27.10 -15.25
C VAL A 138 0.87 -28.21 -16.02
N LEU A 139 0.02 -27.85 -16.98
CA LEU A 139 -0.75 -28.78 -17.79
C LEU A 139 0.09 -29.53 -18.84
N ASN A 140 1.20 -28.94 -19.30
CA ASN A 140 2.18 -29.65 -20.14
C ASN A 140 3.03 -30.66 -19.33
N ALA A 141 3.18 -30.46 -18.01
CA ALA A 141 3.82 -31.45 -17.14
C ALA A 141 2.88 -32.64 -16.86
N SER A 142 1.58 -32.37 -16.67
CA SER A 142 0.47 -33.32 -16.81
C SER A 142 -0.87 -32.58 -16.90
N GLU A 143 -1.75 -33.00 -17.81
CA GLU A 143 -3.12 -32.48 -17.99
C GLU A 143 -4.04 -32.66 -16.77
N ASN A 144 -3.58 -33.38 -15.74
CA ASN A 144 -4.35 -33.67 -14.54
C ASN A 144 -4.29 -32.60 -13.42
N CYS A 145 -3.50 -31.53 -13.59
CA CYS A 145 -3.23 -30.47 -12.58
C CYS A 145 -4.30 -29.33 -12.46
N LEU A 146 -4.21 -28.42 -11.44
CA LEU A 146 -5.20 -27.35 -11.04
C LEU A 146 -4.57 -25.95 -10.60
N VAL A 147 -5.30 -24.81 -10.33
CA VAL A 147 -4.82 -23.35 -10.37
C VAL A 147 -5.61 -22.16 -9.62
N VAL A 148 -5.06 -21.16 -8.80
CA VAL A 148 -5.74 -19.91 -8.13
C VAL A 148 -4.87 -18.63 -7.61
N PRO A 149 -5.19 -17.25 -7.61
CA PRO A 149 -4.19 -16.07 -7.77
C PRO A 149 -4.10 -14.58 -7.04
N ALA A 150 -2.88 -13.92 -6.70
CA ALA A 150 -2.49 -12.60 -5.93
C ALA A 150 -1.18 -11.60 -6.13
N HIS A 151 -0.94 -10.40 -5.43
CA HIS A 151 -0.18 -9.10 -5.87
C HIS A 151 0.91 -8.18 -5.09
N CYS A 152 1.84 -7.36 -5.74
CA CYS A 152 2.70 -6.20 -5.13
C CYS A 152 2.97 -4.81 -5.92
N LEU A 153 4.09 -4.01 -5.69
CA LEU A 153 4.54 -2.63 -6.24
C LEU A 153 6.12 -2.40 -6.32
N LEU A 154 6.74 -1.20 -6.64
CA LEU A 154 8.11 -0.63 -7.15
C LEU A 154 9.17 0.09 -6.18
N PRO A 155 10.53 0.32 -6.46
CA PRO A 155 11.61 0.81 -5.51
C PRO A 155 12.15 2.27 -5.40
N ASP A 156 12.67 2.94 -6.45
CA ASP A 156 13.41 4.24 -6.32
C ASP A 156 12.45 5.45 -6.28
N THR A 157 11.16 5.14 -6.18
CA THR A 157 10.04 6.03 -5.89
C THR A 157 10.26 6.73 -4.56
N TYR A 158 10.25 8.06 -4.55
CA TYR A 158 10.31 8.86 -3.33
C TYR A 158 8.91 9.08 -2.76
N LEU A 159 8.79 8.92 -1.44
CA LEU A 159 7.57 9.10 -0.67
C LEU A 159 7.71 10.27 0.31
N HIS A 160 6.60 10.96 0.56
CA HIS A 160 6.52 12.00 1.57
C HIS A 160 6.44 11.39 2.97
N SER A 161 7.50 11.57 3.76
CA SER A 161 7.66 11.04 5.11
C SER A 161 7.79 12.15 6.16
N ASN A 162 7.81 11.80 7.46
CA ASN A 162 8.05 12.78 8.53
C ASN A 162 9.48 13.36 8.56
N SER A 163 10.44 12.75 7.86
CA SER A 163 11.84 13.19 7.80
C SER A 163 12.20 13.89 6.47
N GLY A 164 11.22 14.18 5.61
CA GLY A 164 11.41 14.72 4.25
C GLY A 164 10.93 13.73 3.18
N ILE A 165 11.56 13.72 2.01
CA ILE A 165 11.34 12.68 1.00
C ILE A 165 12.32 11.52 1.17
N LYS A 166 11.80 10.29 1.31
CA LYS A 166 12.58 9.05 1.48
C LYS A 166 12.22 8.08 0.35
N LYS A 167 13.17 7.31 -0.19
CA LYS A 167 12.83 6.30 -1.20
C LYS A 167 12.08 5.14 -0.55
N ILE A 168 11.10 4.54 -1.23
CA ILE A 168 10.34 3.41 -0.70
C ILE A 168 11.23 2.20 -0.34
N LYS A 169 12.37 2.01 -1.03
CA LYS A 169 13.38 1.00 -0.68
C LYS A 169 14.19 1.30 0.60
N ASP A 170 14.26 2.58 1.00
CA ASP A 170 14.97 3.06 2.19
C ASP A 170 14.02 3.25 3.39
N ILE A 171 12.69 3.15 3.19
CA ILE A 171 11.67 3.21 4.24
C ILE A 171 11.86 2.08 5.25
N SER A 172 11.57 2.35 6.52
CA SER A 172 11.69 1.43 7.65
C SER A 172 10.33 1.24 8.34
N VAL A 173 10.09 0.07 8.95
CA VAL A 173 8.88 -0.14 9.77
C VAL A 173 8.92 0.84 10.95
N GLY A 174 7.82 1.57 11.16
CA GLY A 174 7.74 2.66 12.13
C GLY A 174 7.87 4.07 11.52
N ASP A 175 8.45 4.22 10.31
CA ASP A 175 8.45 5.50 9.59
C ASP A 175 7.01 6.01 9.41
N LEU A 176 6.82 7.33 9.43
CA LEU A 176 5.52 7.94 9.12
C LEU A 176 5.49 8.38 7.65
N VAL A 177 4.53 7.88 6.87
CA VAL A 177 4.27 8.33 5.49
C VAL A 177 2.94 9.08 5.39
N TYR A 178 2.86 10.04 4.48
CA TYR A 178 1.67 10.88 4.28
C TYR A 178 0.65 10.17 3.37
N THR A 179 -0.65 10.28 3.65
CA THR A 179 -1.70 9.38 3.11
C THR A 179 -2.76 10.11 2.27
N HIS A 180 -3.68 9.37 1.62
CA HIS A 180 -4.79 9.97 0.87
C HIS A 180 -5.72 10.85 1.73
N LYS A 181 -5.79 10.59 3.04
CA LYS A 181 -6.63 11.39 3.96
C LYS A 181 -5.93 12.68 4.44
N GLY A 182 -4.74 13.02 3.95
CA GLY A 182 -4.03 14.27 4.28
C GLY A 182 -3.29 14.24 5.63
N ARG A 183 -2.97 13.05 6.13
CA ARG A 183 -2.34 12.84 7.44
C ARG A 183 -1.12 11.92 7.33
N PHE A 184 -0.27 11.93 8.36
CA PHE A 184 0.83 10.98 8.49
C PHE A 184 0.36 9.71 9.22
N LYS A 185 0.80 8.54 8.75
CA LYS A 185 0.49 7.22 9.33
C LYS A 185 1.71 6.30 9.33
N LYS A 186 1.78 5.39 10.30
CA LYS A 186 2.93 4.49 10.49
C LYS A 186 2.97 3.42 9.39
N VAL A 187 4.15 3.20 8.83
CA VAL A 187 4.47 1.99 8.05
C VAL A 187 4.52 0.82 9.02
N ARG A 188 3.64 -0.16 8.81
CA ARG A 188 3.50 -1.37 9.63
C ARG A 188 4.23 -2.59 9.03
N GLN A 189 4.48 -2.60 7.73
CA GLN A 189 5.21 -3.65 7.03
C GLN A 189 5.75 -3.10 5.70
N ILE A 190 6.89 -3.62 5.23
CA ILE A 190 7.46 -3.36 3.92
C ILE A 190 7.44 -4.67 3.15
N TYR A 191 7.04 -4.61 1.89
CA TYR A 191 7.11 -5.72 0.95
C TYR A 191 8.18 -5.41 -0.10
N ASN A 192 8.91 -6.43 -0.55
CA ASN A 192 9.73 -6.36 -1.76
C ASN A 192 9.64 -7.69 -2.51
N ARG A 193 9.86 -7.64 -3.82
CA ARG A 193 9.99 -8.80 -4.72
C ARG A 193 10.76 -8.41 -5.98
N PHE A 194 11.15 -9.39 -6.80
CA PHE A 194 11.66 -9.11 -8.15
C PHE A 194 10.51 -8.84 -9.15
N TYR A 195 10.81 -8.16 -10.26
CA TYR A 195 9.89 -7.92 -11.37
C TYR A 195 10.65 -7.81 -12.69
N LYS A 196 10.03 -8.31 -13.76
CA LYS A 196 10.46 -8.13 -15.16
C LYS A 196 9.20 -7.86 -15.97
N GLY A 197 9.06 -6.65 -16.53
CA GLY A 197 7.84 -6.27 -17.24
C GLY A 197 7.72 -4.75 -17.48
N PRO A 198 6.62 -4.29 -18.10
CA PRO A 198 6.38 -2.88 -18.36
C PRO A 198 6.11 -2.09 -17.08
N ILE A 199 6.60 -0.85 -17.08
CA ILE A 199 6.43 0.17 -16.04
C ILE A 199 5.73 1.37 -16.66
N TYR A 200 4.66 1.81 -16.01
CA TYR A 200 3.83 2.92 -16.45
C TYR A 200 4.29 4.16 -15.70
N ASN A 201 4.75 5.17 -16.45
CA ASN A 201 5.04 6.48 -15.93
C ASN A 201 3.83 7.39 -16.12
N ILE A 202 2.98 7.49 -15.10
CA ILE A 202 1.78 8.33 -15.11
C ILE A 202 2.21 9.78 -14.90
N LYS A 203 2.01 10.65 -15.89
CA LYS A 203 2.48 12.05 -15.90
C LYS A 203 1.32 13.05 -15.85
N PRO A 204 1.02 13.64 -14.69
CA PRO A 204 0.08 14.76 -14.58
C PRO A 204 0.56 16.00 -15.35
N TYR A 205 -0.37 16.86 -15.79
CA TYR A 205 -0.05 18.08 -16.56
C TYR A 205 1.07 18.95 -15.97
N TYR A 206 1.04 19.12 -14.65
CA TYR A 206 2.01 19.95 -13.94
C TYR A 206 3.21 19.17 -13.40
N PHE A 207 3.11 17.84 -13.27
CA PHE A 207 4.17 17.01 -12.69
C PHE A 207 4.79 16.11 -13.78
N ARG A 208 5.52 16.72 -14.72
CA ARG A 208 5.95 16.05 -15.98
C ARG A 208 6.99 14.94 -15.80
N ILE A 209 7.57 14.81 -14.61
CA ILE A 209 8.43 13.69 -14.22
C ILE A 209 7.61 12.39 -14.15
N GLY A 210 6.41 12.49 -13.57
CA GLY A 210 5.46 11.39 -13.36
C GLY A 210 5.83 10.42 -12.26
N LEU A 211 4.88 9.56 -11.88
CA LEU A 211 5.14 8.40 -11.04
C LEU A 211 5.33 7.17 -11.93
N GLN A 212 6.56 6.64 -11.95
CA GLN A 212 6.83 5.29 -12.45
C GLN A 212 6.27 4.26 -11.48
N THR A 213 5.46 3.36 -12.01
CA THR A 213 4.90 2.23 -11.27
C THR A 213 4.84 0.98 -12.15
N THR A 214 4.84 -0.19 -11.51
CA THR A 214 4.32 -1.41 -12.12
C THR A 214 2.84 -1.13 -12.49
N SER A 215 2.33 -1.52 -13.68
CA SER A 215 1.09 -0.92 -14.26
C SER A 215 -0.21 -1.23 -13.49
N GLU A 216 -0.10 -2.02 -12.45
CA GLU A 216 -1.15 -2.42 -11.50
C GLU A 216 -1.81 -1.30 -10.74
N HIS A 217 -1.01 -0.26 -10.51
CA HIS A 217 -0.95 0.16 -9.12
C HIS A 217 -2.02 1.22 -8.83
N PRO A 218 -2.79 1.12 -7.74
CA PRO A 218 -4.00 1.94 -7.61
C PRO A 218 -3.63 3.38 -7.26
N PHE A 219 -3.87 4.30 -8.19
CA PHE A 219 -3.82 5.74 -8.00
C PHE A 219 -5.11 6.24 -7.37
N TYR A 220 -5.01 7.21 -6.46
CA TYR A 220 -6.19 7.95 -6.00
C TYR A 220 -6.58 8.97 -7.08
N ALA A 221 -7.65 8.67 -7.81
CA ALA A 221 -7.98 9.35 -9.06
C ALA A 221 -9.50 9.40 -9.34
N ILE A 222 -9.88 10.08 -10.40
CA ILE A 222 -11.26 10.25 -10.88
C ILE A 222 -11.32 9.91 -12.36
N LYS A 223 -12.28 9.07 -12.74
CA LYS A 223 -12.65 8.87 -14.15
C LYS A 223 -13.32 10.11 -14.71
N SER A 224 -12.71 10.69 -15.74
CA SER A 224 -13.11 11.99 -16.30
C SER A 224 -13.90 11.85 -17.59
N TYR A 225 -14.80 12.80 -17.85
CA TYR A 225 -15.42 12.95 -19.16
C TYR A 225 -14.55 13.86 -20.03
N THR A 226 -13.86 13.28 -21.00
CA THR A 226 -12.87 13.95 -21.87
C THR A 226 -13.46 14.53 -23.16
N ASN A 227 -14.57 13.98 -23.66
CA ASN A 227 -15.17 14.37 -24.94
C ASN A 227 -16.11 15.59 -24.86
N CYS A 228 -15.74 16.62 -24.10
CA CYS A 228 -16.56 17.83 -23.99
C CYS A 228 -16.57 18.62 -25.31
N THR A 229 -17.68 18.51 -26.06
CA THR A 229 -17.96 19.27 -27.29
C THR A 229 -17.79 20.78 -27.08
N ASN A 230 -18.40 21.31 -26.01
CA ASN A 230 -18.32 22.72 -25.63
C ASN A 230 -16.91 23.24 -25.32
N MET A 231 -15.92 22.38 -25.07
CA MET A 231 -14.52 22.80 -24.84
C MET A 231 -13.50 21.98 -25.65
N GLY A 232 -13.86 21.52 -26.85
CA GLY A 232 -12.93 20.92 -27.81
C GLY A 232 -12.14 19.73 -27.26
N HIS A 233 -12.85 18.69 -26.79
CA HIS A 233 -12.26 17.45 -26.26
C HIS A 233 -11.32 17.66 -25.06
N SER A 234 -11.72 18.56 -24.15
CA SER A 234 -11.08 18.72 -22.84
C SER A 234 -12.02 18.32 -21.69
N ILE A 235 -11.46 18.09 -20.50
CA ILE A 235 -12.22 17.58 -19.36
C ILE A 235 -13.38 18.51 -18.93
N CYS A 236 -14.54 17.91 -18.66
CA CYS A 236 -15.62 18.61 -17.97
C CYS A 236 -15.19 19.00 -16.55
N LYS A 237 -15.49 20.24 -16.10
CA LYS A 237 -15.05 20.78 -14.79
C LYS A 237 -15.90 21.96 -14.30
N LYS A 238 -15.98 22.13 -12.97
CA LYS A 238 -16.86 23.10 -12.28
C LYS A 238 -16.56 24.58 -12.58
N ASP A 239 -15.31 24.94 -12.92
CA ASP A 239 -14.92 26.31 -13.29
C ASP A 239 -14.97 26.59 -14.81
N CYS A 240 -15.62 25.73 -15.59
CA CYS A 240 -15.75 25.87 -17.04
C CYS A 240 -16.41 27.20 -17.47
N ALA A 241 -15.79 27.89 -18.44
CA ALA A 241 -16.26 29.17 -18.95
C ALA A 241 -17.64 29.11 -19.64
N TYR A 242 -18.01 27.96 -20.22
CA TYR A 242 -19.33 27.77 -20.84
C TYR A 242 -20.46 27.68 -19.82
N ILE A 243 -20.22 27.14 -18.62
CA ILE A 243 -21.21 27.17 -17.53
C ILE A 243 -21.55 28.64 -17.20
N LYS A 244 -20.53 29.49 -17.05
CA LYS A 244 -20.68 30.92 -16.72
C LYS A 244 -21.25 31.80 -17.84
N ARG A 245 -21.28 31.33 -19.09
CA ARG A 245 -21.65 32.14 -20.27
C ARG A 245 -22.90 31.65 -21.02
N ARG A 246 -23.24 30.37 -20.91
CA ARG A 246 -24.32 29.72 -21.68
C ARG A 246 -25.10 28.67 -20.86
N ASN A 247 -24.99 28.70 -19.52
CA ASN A 247 -25.66 27.77 -18.60
C ASN A 247 -25.60 26.29 -19.04
N CYS A 248 -24.40 25.80 -19.33
CA CYS A 248 -24.18 24.45 -19.87
C CYS A 248 -24.89 23.35 -19.06
N SER A 249 -25.81 22.63 -19.71
CA SER A 249 -26.56 21.48 -19.19
C SER A 249 -25.67 20.25 -18.91
N HIS A 250 -24.63 20.03 -19.71
CA HIS A 250 -23.77 18.84 -19.70
C HIS A 250 -22.71 18.86 -18.57
N LYS A 251 -23.16 18.90 -17.32
CA LYS A 251 -22.33 19.08 -16.11
C LYS A 251 -21.70 17.78 -15.59
N TYR A 252 -21.10 16.95 -16.46
CA TYR A 252 -20.54 15.64 -16.10
C TYR A 252 -19.58 15.62 -14.88
N PHE A 253 -18.96 16.75 -14.53
CA PHE A 253 -18.15 16.89 -13.32
C PHE A 253 -18.92 16.70 -12.00
N GLU A 254 -20.25 16.79 -12.00
CA GLU A 254 -21.09 16.58 -10.82
C GLU A 254 -21.14 15.10 -10.42
N ASN A 255 -20.87 14.18 -11.36
CA ASN A 255 -20.78 12.73 -11.14
C ASN A 255 -19.36 12.24 -10.79
N TYR A 256 -18.36 13.13 -10.68
CA TYR A 256 -16.96 12.78 -10.46
C TYR A 256 -16.71 12.28 -9.03
N LYS A 257 -16.50 10.96 -8.88
CA LYS A 257 -16.18 10.31 -7.60
C LYS A 257 -14.70 9.89 -7.50
N PRO A 258 -13.98 10.26 -6.43
CA PRO A 258 -12.68 9.71 -6.07
C PRO A 258 -12.72 8.18 -5.91
N GLN A 259 -11.76 7.49 -6.53
CA GLN A 259 -11.67 6.04 -6.58
C GLN A 259 -10.21 5.59 -6.76
N TRP A 260 -9.97 4.28 -6.65
CA TRP A 260 -8.63 3.68 -6.74
C TRP A 260 -8.41 3.05 -8.10
N ILE A 261 -7.94 3.85 -9.07
CA ILE A 261 -7.77 3.43 -10.47
C ILE A 261 -6.38 2.83 -10.67
N PRO A 262 -6.25 1.56 -11.08
CA PRO A 262 -4.98 0.98 -11.49
C PRO A 262 -4.28 1.78 -12.60
N ALA A 263 -2.94 1.86 -12.59
CA ALA A 263 -2.17 2.67 -13.54
C ALA A 263 -2.48 2.36 -15.02
N LYS A 264 -2.71 1.06 -15.30
CA LYS A 264 -3.17 0.43 -16.54
C LYS A 264 -4.44 1.05 -17.11
N ASP A 265 -5.39 1.36 -16.24
CA ASP A 265 -6.76 1.72 -16.63
C ASP A 265 -6.92 3.24 -16.73
N LEU A 266 -5.98 4.04 -16.17
CA LEU A 266 -5.93 5.49 -16.34
C LEU A 266 -5.80 5.87 -17.82
N LYS A 267 -6.57 6.87 -18.26
CA LYS A 267 -6.50 7.43 -19.61
C LYS A 267 -6.02 8.88 -19.56
N LYS A 268 -5.47 9.40 -20.68
CA LYS A 268 -5.14 10.82 -20.78
C LYS A 268 -6.42 11.64 -20.57
N GLY A 269 -6.37 12.59 -19.63
CA GLY A 269 -7.54 13.32 -19.12
C GLY A 269 -8.00 12.89 -17.72
N ASP A 270 -7.88 11.60 -17.33
CA ASP A 270 -8.27 11.13 -15.99
C ASP A 270 -7.50 11.89 -14.90
N ILE A 271 -8.14 12.10 -13.75
CA ILE A 271 -7.75 13.21 -12.87
C ILE A 271 -7.17 12.65 -11.58
N LEU A 272 -5.87 12.79 -11.39
CA LEU A 272 -5.21 12.40 -10.14
C LEU A 272 -5.54 13.39 -9.03
N ILE A 273 -5.78 12.85 -7.84
CA ILE A 273 -6.00 13.61 -6.62
C ILE A 273 -4.68 13.67 -5.85
N PHE A 274 -4.32 14.85 -5.37
CA PHE A 274 -3.08 15.09 -4.62
C PHE A 274 -3.36 16.10 -3.49
N PRO A 275 -2.74 15.99 -2.31
CA PRO A 275 -3.11 16.83 -1.16
C PRO A 275 -2.45 18.21 -1.19
N ARG A 276 -3.10 19.20 -0.58
CA ARG A 276 -2.58 20.57 -0.42
C ARG A 276 -1.70 20.77 0.81
N PHE A 277 -1.57 19.77 1.68
CA PHE A 277 -0.81 19.86 2.95
C PHE A 277 -1.29 20.98 3.88
N ASN A 278 -2.56 21.39 3.84
CA ASN A 278 -3.08 22.50 4.65
C ASN A 278 -3.30 22.10 6.14
N ASP A 279 -3.29 20.80 6.45
CA ASP A 279 -3.78 20.24 7.72
C ASP A 279 -2.83 20.42 8.92
N LYS A 280 -1.60 20.93 8.70
CA LYS A 280 -0.68 21.38 9.76
C LYS A 280 -0.30 22.84 9.52
N THR A 281 -0.58 23.72 10.49
CA THR A 281 0.00 25.08 10.54
C THR A 281 0.29 25.47 12.00
N LYS A 282 1.51 25.96 12.27
CA LYS A 282 1.97 26.40 13.59
C LYS A 282 2.72 27.73 13.43
N ASP A 283 2.27 28.78 14.12
CA ASP A 283 3.00 30.05 14.16
C ASP A 283 4.18 29.98 15.13
N ILE A 284 5.33 29.53 14.63
CA ILE A 284 6.60 29.65 15.35
C ILE A 284 7.05 31.12 15.25
N LYS A 285 7.18 31.77 16.41
CA LYS A 285 7.48 33.21 16.55
C LYS A 285 8.97 33.50 16.73
N GLU A 286 9.71 32.57 17.34
CA GLU A 286 11.13 32.69 17.70
C GLU A 286 11.80 31.30 17.56
N ILE A 287 13.10 31.29 17.24
CA ILE A 287 14.02 30.14 17.39
C ILE A 287 15.28 30.61 18.14
N LYS A 288 16.02 29.70 18.79
CA LYS A 288 17.33 30.03 19.36
C LYS A 288 18.46 29.45 18.51
N LEU A 289 19.44 30.27 18.12
CA LEU A 289 20.62 29.81 17.37
C LEU A 289 21.43 28.77 18.16
N SER A 290 21.47 28.89 19.49
CA SER A 290 22.13 27.95 20.39
C SER A 290 21.55 26.53 20.37
N GLU A 291 20.29 26.35 19.95
CA GLU A 291 19.67 25.01 19.83
C GLU A 291 20.23 24.23 18.63
N TYR A 292 20.97 24.89 17.74
CA TYR A 292 21.63 24.31 16.57
C TYR A 292 23.17 24.26 16.70
N LEU A 293 23.72 24.59 17.88
CA LEU A 293 25.17 24.67 18.14
C LEU A 293 25.56 23.79 19.33
N ASP A 294 26.76 23.21 19.29
CA ASP A 294 27.26 22.44 20.42
C ASP A 294 27.66 23.40 21.56
N LYS A 295 27.47 23.01 22.83
CA LYS A 295 27.90 23.84 24.00
C LYS A 295 29.38 24.25 23.98
N LYS A 296 30.24 23.50 23.28
CA LYS A 296 31.68 23.80 23.08
C LYS A 296 31.95 24.87 22.02
N GLU A 297 30.99 25.18 21.15
CA GLU A 297 31.18 26.07 19.99
C GLU A 297 30.88 27.55 20.29
N TYR A 298 29.99 27.84 21.25
CA TYR A 298 29.56 29.19 21.61
C TYR A 298 29.62 29.47 23.11
N ARG A 299 29.72 30.76 23.47
CA ARG A 299 29.48 31.31 24.82
C ARG A 299 28.28 32.24 24.75
N LEU A 300 27.36 32.11 25.71
CA LEU A 300 26.25 33.04 25.90
C LEU A 300 26.75 34.33 26.57
N VAL A 301 26.24 35.48 26.15
CA VAL A 301 26.54 36.82 26.69
C VAL A 301 25.24 37.60 26.72
N LYS A 302 24.55 37.60 27.88
CA LYS A 302 23.15 38.03 28.02
C LYS A 302 22.27 37.29 26.98
N GLU A 303 21.60 38.02 26.08
CA GLU A 303 20.77 37.45 25.01
C GLU A 303 21.53 37.12 23.71
N PHE A 304 22.83 37.44 23.65
CA PHE A 304 23.69 37.21 22.49
C PHE A 304 24.55 35.95 22.63
N ILE A 305 25.08 35.45 21.52
CA ILE A 305 26.10 34.40 21.47
C ILE A 305 27.34 34.88 20.69
N ARG A 306 28.51 34.41 21.13
CA ARG A 306 29.80 34.54 20.41
C ARG A 306 30.55 33.21 20.39
N PRO A 307 31.47 32.97 19.43
CA PRO A 307 32.32 31.78 19.43
C PRO A 307 33.08 31.55 20.75
N SER A 308 33.28 30.29 21.12
CA SER A 308 34.03 29.91 22.34
C SER A 308 35.55 30.14 22.27
N ARG A 309 36.08 30.42 21.07
CA ARG A 309 37.50 30.74 20.82
C ARG A 309 37.57 31.99 19.94
N GLY A 310 38.48 32.91 20.26
CA GLY A 310 38.65 34.21 19.60
C GLY A 310 37.88 35.33 20.31
N MET A 311 38.59 36.33 20.84
CA MET A 311 37.99 37.39 21.67
C MET A 311 37.31 38.52 20.87
N ARG A 312 37.73 38.76 19.62
CA ARG A 312 37.25 39.86 18.76
C ARG A 312 36.09 39.47 17.83
N ALA A 313 35.31 38.43 18.17
CA ALA A 313 34.22 37.95 17.34
C ALA A 313 32.89 38.67 17.66
N ASN A 314 32.13 39.03 16.61
CA ASN A 314 30.84 39.73 16.73
C ASN A 314 29.84 38.97 17.62
N LEU A 315 29.11 39.73 18.44
CA LEU A 315 27.92 39.24 19.15
C LEU A 315 26.77 39.08 18.15
N ILE A 316 26.15 37.90 18.12
CA ILE A 316 24.97 37.60 17.30
C ILE A 316 23.80 37.36 18.24
N SER A 317 22.60 37.92 17.96
CA SER A 317 21.43 37.63 18.80
C SER A 317 21.17 36.12 18.84
N ASN A 318 21.01 35.55 20.04
CA ASN A 318 20.66 34.14 20.15
C ASN A 318 19.20 33.90 19.75
N LYS A 319 18.31 34.84 20.12
CA LYS A 319 16.86 34.78 19.86
C LYS A 319 16.54 35.42 18.51
N ILE A 320 16.07 34.61 17.58
CA ILE A 320 15.76 35.05 16.21
C ILE A 320 14.26 34.99 15.98
N LYS A 321 13.66 36.16 15.80
CA LYS A 321 12.24 36.29 15.47
C LYS A 321 11.99 35.74 14.07
N VAL A 322 11.15 34.71 13.98
CA VAL A 322 10.72 34.12 12.71
C VAL A 322 9.61 34.99 12.13
N ASP A 323 10.00 36.09 11.48
CA ASP A 323 9.10 37.02 10.80
C ASP A 323 9.16 36.88 9.26
N LYS A 324 8.45 37.77 8.56
CA LYS A 324 8.45 37.87 7.09
C LYS A 324 9.85 38.07 6.51
N ASN A 325 10.69 38.87 7.19
CA ASN A 325 12.02 39.22 6.74
C ASN A 325 12.99 38.04 6.90
N PHE A 326 12.93 37.33 8.04
CA PHE A 326 13.66 36.07 8.23
C PHE A 326 13.30 35.05 7.14
N CYS A 327 12.00 34.88 6.87
CA CYS A 327 11.51 33.95 5.85
C CYS A 327 11.97 34.34 4.43
N ARG A 328 11.97 35.63 4.09
CA ARG A 328 12.52 36.13 2.80
C ARG A 328 14.02 35.91 2.68
N LEU A 329 14.78 36.13 3.77
CA LEU A 329 16.22 35.84 3.81
C LEU A 329 16.53 34.36 3.64
N VAL A 330 15.74 33.47 4.25
CA VAL A 330 15.84 32.02 4.03
C VAL A 330 15.55 31.67 2.57
N GLY A 331 14.58 32.33 1.94
CA GLY A 331 14.35 32.21 0.49
C GLY A 331 15.59 32.56 -0.34
N TYR A 332 16.16 33.77 -0.15
CA TYR A 332 17.40 34.17 -0.84
C TYR A 332 18.56 33.21 -0.55
N TYR A 333 18.64 32.68 0.68
CA TYR A 333 19.71 31.75 1.06
C TYR A 333 19.56 30.39 0.36
N LEU A 334 18.33 29.92 0.18
CA LEU A 334 18.06 28.67 -0.54
C LEU A 334 18.37 28.78 -2.04
N ALA A 335 18.28 29.97 -2.62
CA ALA A 335 18.81 30.28 -3.96
C ALA A 335 20.33 30.54 -3.90
N GLU A 336 20.74 31.80 -3.77
CA GLU A 336 22.13 32.27 -3.96
C GLU A 336 23.06 32.03 -2.75
N GLY A 337 22.52 31.60 -1.61
CA GLY A 337 23.27 31.46 -0.36
C GLY A 337 24.15 30.22 -0.26
N TYR A 338 25.26 30.36 0.48
CA TYR A 338 26.13 29.25 0.89
C TYR A 338 26.85 29.57 2.21
N THR A 339 27.32 28.51 2.88
CA THR A 339 28.36 28.61 3.93
C THR A 339 29.64 27.95 3.42
N ASP A 340 30.79 28.56 3.65
CA ASP A 340 32.09 27.95 3.35
C ASP A 340 32.86 27.57 4.62
N TYR A 341 34.06 27.00 4.44
CA TYR A 341 34.95 26.63 5.55
C TYR A 341 35.71 27.84 6.14
N ARG A 342 35.47 29.07 5.65
CA ARG A 342 36.15 30.31 6.08
C ARG A 342 35.31 31.11 7.08
N ASP A 343 34.45 30.42 7.84
CA ASP A 343 33.51 31.01 8.80
C ASP A 343 32.56 32.06 8.20
N SER A 344 32.26 31.98 6.89
CA SER A 344 31.38 32.93 6.21
C SER A 344 29.99 32.39 5.93
N PHE A 345 29.03 33.31 5.94
CA PHE A 345 27.66 33.17 5.47
C PHE A 345 27.49 34.14 4.31
N SER A 346 27.32 33.62 3.10
CA SER A 346 27.60 34.37 1.87
C SER A 346 26.55 34.14 0.78
N PHE A 347 26.41 35.08 -0.14
CA PHE A 347 25.49 35.01 -1.29
C PHE A 347 26.20 35.42 -2.59
N CYS A 348 25.85 34.81 -3.72
CA CYS A 348 26.39 35.18 -5.04
C CYS A 348 25.28 35.70 -5.97
N LEU A 349 25.09 37.01 -6.03
CA LEU A 349 24.03 37.64 -6.84
C LEU A 349 24.57 38.22 -8.15
N HIS A 350 23.70 38.59 -9.09
CA HIS A 350 24.08 39.27 -10.33
C HIS A 350 24.21 40.80 -10.13
N LYS A 351 25.14 41.45 -10.84
CA LYS A 351 25.51 42.87 -10.65
C LYS A 351 24.41 43.90 -10.92
N LYS A 352 23.27 43.49 -11.50
CA LYS A 352 22.08 44.33 -11.67
C LYS A 352 21.12 44.25 -10.46
N GLU A 353 21.26 43.26 -9.58
CA GLU A 353 20.30 42.94 -8.50
C GLU A 353 20.59 43.71 -7.21
N LYS A 354 20.86 45.02 -7.35
CA LYS A 354 21.22 45.90 -6.22
C LYS A 354 20.17 45.89 -5.11
N ASP A 355 18.90 45.76 -5.46
CA ASP A 355 17.80 45.77 -4.49
C ASP A 355 17.78 44.52 -3.62
N TYR A 356 18.12 43.35 -4.17
CA TYR A 356 18.24 42.11 -3.40
C TYR A 356 19.47 42.17 -2.48
N VAL A 357 20.61 42.69 -2.96
CA VAL A 357 21.80 42.95 -2.13
C VAL A 357 21.46 43.88 -0.95
N ASN A 358 20.72 44.96 -1.21
CA ASN A 358 20.31 45.93 -0.20
C ASN A 358 19.28 45.35 0.80
N ASP A 359 18.31 44.55 0.33
CA ASP A 359 17.32 43.85 1.17
C ASP A 359 18.02 42.84 2.08
N ILE A 360 18.91 41.98 1.54
CA ILE A 360 19.71 41.03 2.34
C ILE A 360 20.53 41.75 3.41
N LYS A 361 21.26 42.83 3.06
CA LYS A 361 22.04 43.62 4.03
C LYS A 361 21.16 44.21 5.14
N LYS A 362 20.02 44.81 4.79
CA LYS A 362 19.06 45.37 5.76
C LYS A 362 18.50 44.28 6.69
N ILE A 363 18.14 43.10 6.16
CA ILE A 363 17.59 42.01 6.96
C ILE A 363 18.67 41.42 7.88
N VAL A 364 19.89 41.15 7.39
CA VAL A 364 20.98 40.57 8.20
C VAL A 364 21.41 41.51 9.32
N ALA A 365 21.54 42.81 9.04
CA ALA A 365 21.81 43.83 10.07
C ALA A 365 20.70 43.85 11.13
N LYS A 366 19.43 43.84 10.73
CA LYS A 366 18.27 43.90 11.64
C LYS A 366 18.06 42.64 12.49
N ILE A 367 18.32 41.45 11.93
CA ILE A 367 18.00 40.17 12.58
C ILE A 367 19.18 39.63 13.39
N PHE A 368 20.40 39.78 12.90
CA PHE A 368 21.60 39.19 13.51
C PHE A 368 22.53 40.22 14.16
N HIS A 369 22.19 41.52 14.11
CA HIS A 369 23.04 42.64 14.53
C HIS A 369 24.38 42.69 13.77
N LEU A 370 24.42 42.13 12.56
CA LEU A 370 25.62 41.97 11.74
C LEU A 370 25.62 42.98 10.58
N SER A 371 25.89 44.25 10.89
CA SER A 371 25.79 45.36 9.93
C SER A 371 26.91 45.40 8.87
N TYR A 372 28.06 44.77 9.13
CA TYR A 372 29.17 44.74 8.18
C TYR A 372 29.08 43.55 7.20
N SER A 373 29.22 43.85 5.92
CA SER A 373 29.26 42.88 4.82
C SER A 373 30.32 43.27 3.80
N ARG A 374 31.14 42.34 3.33
CA ARG A 374 32.07 42.59 2.21
C ARG A 374 31.36 42.29 0.89
N GLU A 375 31.22 43.32 0.04
CA GLU A 375 30.84 43.14 -1.36
C GLU A 375 32.10 42.92 -2.21
N TYR A 376 32.27 41.72 -2.76
CA TYR A 376 33.38 41.40 -3.66
C TYR A 376 32.89 41.28 -5.11
N LYS A 377 33.35 42.21 -5.95
CA LYS A 377 33.02 42.30 -7.38
C LYS A 377 34.17 41.67 -8.16
N ARG A 378 33.95 40.48 -8.74
CA ARG A 378 35.00 39.74 -9.45
C ARG A 378 35.32 40.42 -10.79
N LYS A 379 36.61 40.71 -11.05
CA LYS A 379 37.08 41.30 -12.32
C LYS A 379 36.66 40.40 -13.49
N ASN A 380 36.19 41.01 -14.58
CA ASN A 380 35.66 40.34 -15.77
C ASN A 380 34.54 39.32 -15.47
N ARG A 381 33.66 39.62 -14.49
CA ARG A 381 32.46 38.83 -14.19
C ARG A 381 31.23 39.72 -14.02
N THR A 382 30.07 39.07 -14.07
CA THR A 382 28.75 39.70 -13.88
C THR A 382 28.19 39.50 -12.47
N SER A 383 28.89 38.79 -11.58
CA SER A 383 28.43 38.50 -10.21
C SER A 383 29.02 39.43 -9.13
N ILE A 384 28.28 39.56 -8.03
CA ILE A 384 28.68 40.19 -6.77
C ILE A 384 28.58 39.14 -5.67
N GLU A 385 29.66 38.94 -4.95
CA GLU A 385 29.77 38.02 -3.83
C GLU A 385 29.60 38.82 -2.53
N LEU A 386 28.47 38.66 -1.86
CA LEU A 386 28.09 39.35 -0.63
C LEU A 386 28.42 38.47 0.57
N ILE A 387 29.45 38.82 1.32
CA ILE A 387 30.06 37.98 2.36
C ILE A 387 29.82 38.57 3.75
N PHE A 388 29.20 37.79 4.64
CA PHE A 388 29.07 38.11 6.07
C PHE A 388 29.97 37.16 6.88
N PHE A 389 30.88 37.72 7.68
CA PHE A 389 31.80 36.93 8.51
C PHE A 389 31.16 36.59 9.86
N SER A 390 30.75 35.33 10.06
CA SER A 390 30.20 34.83 11.32
C SER A 390 30.25 33.30 11.39
N LYS A 391 31.23 32.79 12.14
CA LYS A 391 31.42 31.35 12.43
C LYS A 391 30.16 30.67 12.97
N LEU A 392 29.34 31.38 13.75
CA LEU A 392 28.12 30.83 14.32
C LEU A 392 27.01 30.73 13.26
N LEU A 393 26.77 31.78 12.47
CA LEU A 393 25.76 31.73 11.40
C LEU A 393 26.16 30.73 10.31
N ALA A 394 27.45 30.67 9.94
CA ALA A 394 27.99 29.67 9.01
C ALA A 394 27.81 28.22 9.50
N LYS A 395 27.77 27.99 10.83
CA LYS A 395 27.43 26.69 11.40
C LYS A 395 25.92 26.45 11.45
N VAL A 396 25.13 27.40 11.92
CA VAL A 396 23.67 27.24 12.06
C VAL A 396 23.01 27.06 10.69
N PHE A 397 23.27 27.94 9.72
CA PHE A 397 22.71 27.76 8.36
C PHE A 397 23.25 26.48 7.70
N GLY A 398 24.51 26.12 7.96
CA GLY A 398 25.13 24.87 7.53
C GLY A 398 24.55 23.59 8.18
N ARG A 399 23.78 23.71 9.27
CA ARG A 399 23.09 22.62 9.97
C ARG A 399 21.58 22.60 9.75
N ILE A 400 20.95 23.75 9.48
CA ILE A 400 19.49 23.87 9.26
C ILE A 400 19.09 23.65 7.79
N PHE A 401 19.86 24.20 6.83
CA PHE A 401 19.41 24.32 5.44
C PHE A 401 20.10 23.36 4.46
N TYR A 402 20.72 22.29 4.99
CA TYR A 402 21.23 21.18 4.20
C TYR A 402 20.81 19.85 4.85
N SER A 403 20.40 18.88 4.02
CA SER A 403 20.08 17.51 4.44
C SER A 403 21.29 16.74 4.94
N ASP A 404 22.49 17.24 4.63
CA ASP A 404 23.78 16.75 5.09
C ASP A 404 24.60 17.97 5.55
N SER A 405 24.92 18.02 6.85
CA SER A 405 25.66 19.14 7.45
C SER A 405 27.17 19.10 7.20
N ILE A 406 27.68 18.00 6.64
CA ILE A 406 29.05 17.81 6.15
C ILE A 406 29.10 18.21 4.67
N VAL A 407 28.22 17.64 3.84
CA VAL A 407 28.16 17.87 2.39
C VAL A 407 27.24 19.05 2.05
N ARG A 408 27.71 20.27 2.36
CA ARG A 408 26.97 21.52 2.09
C ARG A 408 27.08 21.95 0.62
N ARG A 409 26.14 21.50 -0.22
CA ARG A 409 26.12 21.74 -1.67
C ARG A 409 24.71 22.07 -2.15
N ALA A 410 24.56 22.66 -3.34
CA ALA A 410 23.24 23.04 -3.88
C ALA A 410 22.24 21.86 -3.92
N HIS A 411 22.72 20.65 -4.24
CA HIS A 411 21.89 19.45 -4.33
C HIS A 411 21.51 18.80 -2.98
N THR A 412 22.05 19.30 -1.87
CA THR A 412 21.68 18.90 -0.50
C THR A 412 20.91 20.00 0.23
N LYS A 413 20.65 21.17 -0.38
CA LYS A 413 19.85 22.23 0.26
C LYS A 413 18.45 21.73 0.61
N CYS A 414 17.92 22.16 1.75
CA CYS A 414 16.55 21.86 2.20
C CYS A 414 16.02 22.93 3.17
N LEU A 415 14.73 22.85 3.48
CA LEU A 415 14.06 23.45 4.64
C LEU A 415 13.87 22.39 5.73
N PRO A 416 13.91 22.76 7.02
CA PRO A 416 13.48 21.88 8.11
C PRO A 416 11.95 21.77 8.17
N GLU A 417 11.40 20.64 8.68
CA GLU A 417 9.94 20.38 8.73
C GLU A 417 9.15 21.52 9.40
N TRP A 418 9.73 22.16 10.42
CA TRP A 418 9.06 23.25 11.12
C TRP A 418 8.77 24.47 10.22
N MET A 419 9.56 24.71 9.16
CA MET A 419 9.29 25.76 8.17
C MET A 419 8.20 25.37 7.16
N LEU A 420 8.04 24.08 6.87
CA LEU A 420 6.94 23.54 6.06
C LEU A 420 5.58 23.61 6.80
N ASN A 421 5.63 23.73 8.13
CA ASN A 421 4.48 23.92 9.00
C ASN A 421 4.20 25.40 9.37
N LEU A 422 4.98 26.38 8.89
CA LEU A 422 4.74 27.80 9.18
C LEU A 422 3.42 28.34 8.59
N THR A 423 3.00 29.51 9.06
CA THR A 423 1.88 30.24 8.48
C THR A 423 2.10 30.49 6.98
N ILE A 424 1.04 30.36 6.20
CA ILE A 424 1.06 30.47 4.74
C ILE A 424 1.62 31.81 4.23
N GLU A 425 1.50 32.88 5.02
CA GLU A 425 2.10 34.19 4.76
C GLU A 425 3.63 34.18 4.87
N LYS A 426 4.18 33.56 5.94
CA LYS A 426 5.63 33.38 6.09
C LYS A 426 6.19 32.53 4.94
N GLN A 427 5.45 31.51 4.53
CA GLN A 427 5.82 30.63 3.42
C GLN A 427 5.77 31.34 2.05
N ALA A 428 4.89 32.34 1.87
CA ALA A 428 4.92 33.20 0.68
C ALA A 428 6.25 33.95 0.57
N GLU A 429 6.77 34.50 1.68
CA GLU A 429 8.08 35.19 1.68
C GLU A 429 9.26 34.26 1.41
N ILE A 430 9.22 33.00 1.89
CA ILE A 430 10.22 31.97 1.51
C ILE A 430 10.19 31.75 -0.01
N LEU A 431 9.00 31.54 -0.59
CA LEU A 431 8.84 31.31 -2.03
C LEU A 431 9.33 32.53 -2.83
N LYS A 432 8.98 33.75 -2.43
CA LYS A 432 9.47 34.99 -3.07
C LYS A 432 11.01 35.07 -3.05
N GLY A 433 11.64 34.87 -1.90
CA GLY A 433 13.09 34.98 -1.77
C GLY A 433 13.82 33.94 -2.63
N TRP A 434 13.32 32.70 -2.68
CA TRP A 434 13.90 31.65 -3.54
C TRP A 434 13.66 31.92 -5.03
N TRP A 435 12.46 32.41 -5.38
CA TRP A 435 12.10 32.75 -6.77
C TRP A 435 12.88 33.95 -7.33
N ARG A 436 13.31 34.88 -6.47
CA ARG A 436 14.07 36.08 -6.86
C ARG A 436 15.47 35.78 -7.40
N GLY A 437 16.12 34.72 -6.92
CA GLY A 437 17.42 34.24 -7.43
C GLY A 437 17.25 33.12 -8.46
N ASP A 438 17.00 31.90 -7.97
CA ASP A 438 16.94 30.65 -8.77
C ASP A 438 15.83 30.61 -9.84
N ALA A 439 14.85 31.52 -9.79
CA ALA A 439 13.66 31.53 -10.65
C ALA A 439 12.92 30.18 -10.72
N GLY A 440 12.96 29.41 -9.62
CA GLY A 440 12.34 28.08 -9.50
C GLY A 440 13.23 26.91 -9.93
N CYS A 441 14.52 27.11 -10.18
CA CYS A 441 15.52 26.06 -10.41
C CYS A 441 16.03 25.47 -9.09
N THR A 442 16.41 24.19 -9.06
CA THR A 442 17.29 23.63 -8.02
C THR A 442 17.86 22.27 -8.43
N SER A 443 19.01 21.88 -7.88
CA SER A 443 19.53 20.51 -7.98
C SER A 443 19.18 19.62 -6.78
N SER A 444 18.47 20.15 -5.77
CA SER A 444 17.97 19.37 -4.63
C SER A 444 16.55 18.87 -4.87
N ARG A 445 16.38 17.54 -4.93
CA ARG A 445 15.06 16.90 -5.09
C ARG A 445 14.18 17.10 -3.85
N GLU A 446 14.77 17.21 -2.66
CA GLU A 446 14.08 17.57 -1.42
C GLU A 446 13.54 19.00 -1.54
N LEU A 447 14.40 20.00 -1.80
CA LEU A 447 13.99 21.40 -1.90
C LEU A 447 12.92 21.63 -2.99
N MET A 448 13.03 20.93 -4.12
CA MET A 448 12.00 20.91 -5.17
C MET A 448 10.63 20.46 -4.62
N ASN A 449 10.59 19.36 -3.87
CA ASN A 449 9.36 18.85 -3.26
C ASN A 449 8.81 19.75 -2.15
N GLN A 450 9.69 20.41 -1.39
CA GLN A 450 9.33 21.34 -0.33
C GLN A 450 8.76 22.67 -0.87
N MET A 451 9.39 23.24 -1.89
CA MET A 451 8.88 24.42 -2.59
C MET A 451 7.57 24.12 -3.34
N LYS A 452 7.40 22.87 -3.81
CA LYS A 452 6.11 22.37 -4.33
C LYS A 452 5.04 22.40 -3.23
N ILE A 453 5.32 21.86 -2.03
CA ILE A 453 4.38 21.91 -0.89
C ILE A 453 3.96 23.35 -0.58
N ILE A 454 4.92 24.29 -0.53
CA ILE A 454 4.65 25.72 -0.28
C ILE A 454 3.75 26.31 -1.38
N ALA A 455 4.06 26.06 -2.65
CA ALA A 455 3.24 26.53 -3.78
C ALA A 455 1.79 25.97 -3.71
N LEU A 456 1.62 24.68 -3.40
CA LEU A 456 0.30 24.04 -3.30
C LEU A 456 -0.55 24.59 -2.15
N ARG A 457 0.06 24.89 -0.99
CA ARG A 457 -0.58 25.62 0.13
C ARG A 457 -1.04 27.00 -0.35
N LEU A 458 -0.19 27.73 -1.09
CA LEU A 458 -0.49 29.02 -1.71
C LEU A 458 -1.52 28.98 -2.86
N GLY A 459 -1.95 27.80 -3.31
CA GLY A 459 -2.91 27.67 -4.43
C GLY A 459 -2.29 27.88 -5.80
N ILE A 460 -0.99 27.59 -5.92
CA ILE A 460 -0.18 27.65 -7.12
C ILE A 460 0.30 26.22 -7.44
N ILE A 461 -0.01 25.69 -8.62
CA ILE A 461 0.54 24.39 -9.05
C ILE A 461 1.76 24.63 -9.95
N PRO A 462 2.98 24.27 -9.54
CA PRO A 462 4.18 24.44 -10.35
C PRO A 462 4.28 23.38 -11.45
N SER A 463 4.69 23.79 -12.65
CA SER A 463 5.00 22.91 -13.78
C SER A 463 6.42 22.36 -13.64
N ILE A 464 6.57 21.26 -12.91
CA ILE A 464 7.86 20.65 -12.58
C ILE A 464 8.39 19.85 -13.76
N ILE A 465 9.61 20.18 -14.19
CA ILE A 465 10.41 19.41 -15.15
C ILE A 465 11.74 18.98 -14.52
N LYS A 466 12.31 17.88 -15.05
CA LYS A 466 13.68 17.43 -14.78
C LYS A 466 14.48 17.48 -16.07
N THR A 467 15.67 18.07 -16.03
CA THR A 467 16.75 17.82 -16.98
C THR A 467 17.74 16.89 -16.28
N SER A 468 18.00 15.70 -16.85
CA SER A 468 19.00 14.80 -16.26
C SER A 468 20.41 15.28 -16.59
N LYS A 469 21.38 14.95 -15.73
CA LYS A 469 22.79 15.36 -15.98
C LYS A 469 23.34 14.76 -17.28
N GLU A 470 22.92 13.55 -17.62
CA GLU A 470 23.31 12.83 -18.83
C GLU A 470 22.83 13.60 -20.07
N LYS A 471 21.53 13.90 -20.13
CA LYS A 471 20.90 14.63 -21.25
C LYS A 471 21.32 16.09 -21.37
N PHE A 472 21.90 16.65 -20.32
CA PHE A 472 22.60 17.93 -20.40
C PHE A 472 23.98 17.74 -21.03
N ASN A 473 24.79 16.80 -20.53
CA ASN A 473 26.17 16.58 -20.97
C ASN A 473 26.29 15.96 -22.38
N GLU A 474 25.25 15.26 -22.86
CA GLU A 474 25.05 14.86 -24.27
C GLU A 474 25.19 16.05 -25.24
N LYS A 475 24.94 17.28 -24.76
CA LYS A 475 25.04 18.50 -25.53
C LYS A 475 26.23 19.31 -25.03
N ASN A 476 27.16 19.62 -25.93
CA ASN A 476 28.36 20.43 -25.65
C ASN A 476 28.01 21.90 -25.34
N HIS A 477 27.37 22.13 -24.19
CA HIS A 477 26.97 23.44 -23.69
C HIS A 477 28.20 24.29 -23.37
N LYS A 478 28.31 25.46 -24.01
CA LYS A 478 29.37 26.44 -23.76
C LYS A 478 28.79 27.75 -23.23
N ILE A 479 29.47 28.36 -22.26
CA ILE A 479 29.26 29.74 -21.81
C ILE A 479 30.62 30.43 -21.90
N GLU A 480 30.72 31.50 -22.70
CA GLU A 480 32.03 32.03 -23.12
C GLU A 480 32.90 30.87 -23.67
N ASN A 481 34.21 30.86 -23.37
CA ASN A 481 35.13 29.81 -23.79
C ASN A 481 35.11 28.58 -22.83
N ARG A 482 34.02 28.32 -22.10
CA ARG A 482 33.93 27.27 -21.07
C ARG A 482 32.87 26.25 -21.41
N ILE A 483 33.26 24.98 -21.47
CA ILE A 483 32.33 23.83 -21.47
C ILE A 483 31.67 23.76 -20.08
N ILE A 484 30.37 23.50 -20.04
CA ILE A 484 29.57 23.41 -18.82
C ILE A 484 29.08 21.97 -18.65
N GLU A 485 29.46 21.34 -17.55
CA GLU A 485 29.04 19.98 -17.19
C GLU A 485 28.04 19.99 -16.03
N ALA A 486 26.91 19.33 -16.21
CA ALA A 486 26.00 19.01 -15.13
C ALA A 486 26.57 17.83 -14.30
N ARG A 487 26.78 18.07 -13.00
CA ARG A 487 27.21 17.03 -12.04
C ARG A 487 26.05 16.34 -11.31
N LYS A 488 24.84 16.90 -11.41
CA LYS A 488 23.59 16.47 -10.76
C LYS A 488 22.41 16.84 -11.68
N ASP A 489 21.29 16.15 -11.50
CA ASP A 489 20.03 16.51 -12.15
C ASP A 489 19.61 17.94 -11.79
N LEU A 490 18.96 18.63 -12.74
CA LEU A 490 18.35 19.93 -12.52
C LEU A 490 16.82 19.78 -12.55
N PHE A 491 16.17 20.26 -11.50
CA PHE A 491 14.71 20.40 -11.42
C PHE A 491 14.33 21.87 -11.62
N GLN A 492 13.23 22.13 -12.33
CA GLN A 492 12.77 23.49 -12.59
C GLN A 492 11.25 23.61 -12.55
N PHE A 493 10.76 24.66 -11.91
CA PHE A 493 9.36 25.10 -12.01
C PHE A 493 9.18 25.91 -13.29
N SER A 494 9.05 25.23 -14.43
CA SER A 494 8.96 25.81 -15.78
C SER A 494 7.75 26.73 -16.03
N GLY A 495 6.81 26.81 -15.10
CA GLY A 495 5.63 27.68 -15.12
C GLY A 495 4.80 27.53 -13.85
N LEU A 496 3.99 28.53 -13.50
CA LEU A 496 3.19 28.55 -12.27
C LEU A 496 1.70 28.70 -12.61
N ALA A 497 0.89 27.68 -12.31
CA ALA A 497 -0.55 27.75 -12.48
C ALA A 497 -1.20 28.31 -11.21
N PHE A 498 -1.42 29.63 -11.19
CA PHE A 498 -2.15 30.32 -10.12
C PHE A 498 -3.66 30.01 -10.20
N PHE A 499 -4.17 29.27 -9.23
CA PHE A 499 -5.62 29.10 -9.00
C PHE A 499 -6.13 30.10 -7.96
N GLU A 500 -5.32 30.41 -6.95
CA GLU A 500 -5.54 31.48 -5.96
C GLU A 500 -4.46 32.56 -6.11
N ASN A 501 -4.79 33.83 -5.85
CA ASN A 501 -3.84 34.95 -5.82
C ASN A 501 -3.61 35.44 -4.37
N LYS A 502 -3.21 34.52 -3.49
CA LYS A 502 -2.88 34.85 -2.10
C LYS A 502 -1.73 35.87 -2.04
N PHE A 503 -1.80 36.79 -1.08
CA PHE A 503 -0.80 37.85 -0.85
C PHE A 503 -0.46 38.73 -2.06
N GLY A 504 -1.35 38.76 -3.08
CA GLY A 504 -1.15 39.57 -4.28
C GLY A 504 0.05 39.15 -5.14
N LEU A 505 0.50 37.89 -5.07
CA LEU A 505 1.70 37.41 -5.77
C LEU A 505 1.70 37.71 -7.28
N LEU A 506 0.54 37.67 -7.96
CA LEU A 506 0.42 38.06 -9.38
C LEU A 506 0.68 39.56 -9.66
N LYS A 507 0.74 40.41 -8.63
CA LYS A 507 1.11 41.83 -8.74
C LYS A 507 2.62 42.08 -8.62
N GLU A 508 3.41 41.12 -8.13
CA GLU A 508 4.87 41.25 -8.11
C GLU A 508 5.46 40.88 -9.48
N SER A 509 6.26 41.78 -10.05
CA SER A 509 6.87 41.63 -11.40
C SER A 509 7.64 40.33 -11.60
N ILE A 510 8.25 39.78 -10.55
CA ILE A 510 8.97 38.49 -10.54
C ILE A 510 8.10 37.28 -10.92
N PHE A 511 6.77 37.39 -10.78
CA PHE A 511 5.80 36.37 -11.19
C PHE A 511 5.06 36.73 -12.49
N GLN A 512 5.22 37.94 -13.00
CA GLN A 512 4.54 38.45 -14.20
C GLN A 512 5.25 38.11 -15.52
N TYR A 513 6.35 37.36 -15.48
CA TYR A 513 7.11 37.01 -16.68
C TYR A 513 6.21 36.29 -17.71
N PRO A 514 6.22 36.62 -19.01
CA PRO A 514 5.28 36.04 -19.99
C PRO A 514 5.29 34.50 -20.08
N ARG A 515 6.44 33.87 -19.84
CA ARG A 515 6.59 32.40 -19.76
C ARG A 515 5.90 31.75 -18.54
N PHE A 516 5.54 32.55 -17.54
CA PHE A 516 5.04 32.11 -16.23
C PHE A 516 3.58 32.51 -15.96
N ILE A 517 2.97 33.37 -16.78
CA ILE A 517 1.52 33.61 -16.78
C ILE A 517 0.84 32.64 -17.77
N PRO A 518 0.36 31.46 -17.36
CA PRO A 518 -0.64 30.76 -18.16
C PRO A 518 -1.88 31.66 -18.23
N LYS A 519 -2.42 31.87 -19.44
CA LYS A 519 -3.70 32.57 -19.63
C LYS A 519 -4.70 32.01 -18.61
N LEU A 520 -5.21 32.83 -17.69
CA LEU A 520 -5.96 32.36 -16.50
C LEU A 520 -7.16 31.46 -16.86
N ASN A 521 -7.67 31.62 -18.09
CA ASN A 521 -8.76 30.86 -18.71
C ASN A 521 -8.34 29.46 -19.26
N ARG A 522 -7.07 29.06 -19.17
CA ARG A 522 -6.51 27.81 -19.73
C ARG A 522 -5.79 26.95 -18.66
N ARG A 523 -6.33 26.88 -17.44
CA ARG A 523 -5.81 26.00 -16.37
C ARG A 523 -6.35 24.57 -16.50
N HIS A 524 -5.47 23.58 -16.37
CA HIS A 524 -5.81 22.16 -16.40
C HIS A 524 -6.18 21.69 -14.99
N GLY A 525 -7.37 21.09 -14.81
CA GLY A 525 -7.85 20.70 -13.48
C GLY A 525 -8.34 21.87 -12.62
N TRP A 526 -8.39 21.65 -11.30
CA TRP A 526 -8.84 22.60 -10.27
C TRP A 526 -8.24 22.27 -8.89
N ILE A 527 -8.58 23.07 -7.87
CA ILE A 527 -8.21 22.85 -6.45
C ILE A 527 -9.42 23.12 -5.54
N ASP A 528 -9.43 22.53 -4.35
CA ASP A 528 -10.35 22.87 -3.25
C ASP A 528 -9.59 23.16 -1.94
N LYS A 529 -10.27 23.19 -0.78
CA LYS A 529 -9.64 23.45 0.53
C LYS A 529 -8.56 22.44 0.93
N LYS A 530 -8.63 21.19 0.46
CA LYS A 530 -7.80 20.05 0.91
C LYS A 530 -6.99 19.40 -0.21
N TYR A 531 -7.52 19.35 -1.43
CA TYR A 531 -6.92 18.63 -2.56
C TYR A 531 -6.69 19.52 -3.78
N ILE A 532 -5.79 19.06 -4.64
CA ILE A 532 -5.61 19.50 -6.02
C ILE A 532 -5.96 18.35 -6.96
N TYR A 533 -6.53 18.67 -8.10
CA TYR A 533 -7.08 17.72 -9.06
C TYR A 533 -6.38 17.96 -10.40
N ILE A 534 -5.42 17.12 -10.75
CA ILE A 534 -4.55 17.32 -11.92
C ILE A 534 -4.81 16.23 -12.96
N PRO A 535 -5.22 16.58 -14.20
CA PRO A 535 -5.39 15.59 -15.26
C PRO A 535 -4.06 14.93 -15.63
N VAL A 536 -4.11 13.64 -15.94
CA VAL A 536 -3.06 12.87 -16.59
C VAL A 536 -2.86 13.46 -17.99
N ARG A 537 -1.68 14.01 -18.24
CA ARG A 537 -1.27 14.55 -19.55
C ARG A 537 -0.74 13.44 -20.45
N ASP A 538 -0.03 12.49 -19.84
CA ASP A 538 0.74 11.47 -20.54
C ASP A 538 0.84 10.19 -19.73
N ILE A 539 1.03 9.08 -20.44
CA ILE A 539 1.35 7.77 -19.89
C ILE A 539 2.44 7.21 -20.82
N GLU A 540 3.63 6.99 -20.27
CA GLU A 540 4.73 6.33 -20.98
C GLU A 540 4.86 4.91 -20.43
N ILE A 541 5.17 3.94 -21.30
CA ILE A 541 5.34 2.53 -20.94
C ILE A 541 6.79 2.14 -21.26
N THR A 542 7.53 1.65 -20.27
CA THR A 542 8.95 1.27 -20.40
C THR A 542 9.22 -0.06 -19.73
N ASN A 543 9.91 -1.00 -20.38
CA ASN A 543 10.28 -2.27 -19.74
C ASN A 543 11.34 -2.06 -18.63
N TYR A 544 11.18 -2.79 -17.53
CA TYR A 544 12.07 -2.77 -16.36
C TYR A 544 12.37 -4.20 -15.92
N LYS A 545 13.58 -4.41 -15.36
CA LYS A 545 14.03 -5.64 -14.72
C LYS A 545 14.74 -5.26 -13.43
N GLY A 546 14.20 -5.66 -12.28
CA GLY A 546 14.75 -5.31 -10.97
C GLY A 546 13.77 -5.57 -9.83
N ASN A 547 14.19 -5.27 -8.60
CA ASN A 547 13.29 -5.33 -7.45
C ASN A 547 12.16 -4.31 -7.55
N VAL A 548 11.09 -4.52 -6.80
CA VAL A 548 9.91 -3.66 -6.69
C VAL A 548 9.37 -3.77 -5.24
N TYR A 549 8.93 -2.67 -4.61
CA TYR A 549 8.58 -2.56 -3.17
C TYR A 549 7.14 -2.08 -2.94
N ASN A 550 6.50 -2.42 -1.82
CA ASN A 550 5.21 -1.86 -1.39
C ASN A 550 5.21 -1.61 0.14
N LEU A 551 4.32 -0.76 0.66
CA LEU A 551 4.19 -0.48 2.10
C LEU A 551 2.80 -0.81 2.61
N LYS A 552 2.71 -1.49 3.75
CA LYS A 552 1.48 -1.60 4.56
C LYS A 552 1.42 -0.38 5.49
N VAL A 553 0.49 0.53 5.25
CA VAL A 553 0.34 1.76 6.04
C VAL A 553 -0.89 1.68 6.94
N GLU A 554 -0.73 2.05 8.20
CA GLU A 554 -1.78 2.11 9.23
C GLU A 554 -3.00 2.95 8.80
N ASP A 555 -4.21 2.46 9.10
CA ASP A 555 -5.56 3.00 8.86
C ASP A 555 -5.92 3.41 7.41
N ASP A 556 -5.11 4.26 6.80
CA ASP A 556 -5.42 4.88 5.51
C ASP A 556 -4.93 4.05 4.32
N ASN A 557 -4.21 2.96 4.58
CA ASN A 557 -3.82 1.94 3.60
C ASN A 557 -3.18 2.50 2.32
N SER A 558 -2.49 3.63 2.40
CA SER A 558 -2.02 4.39 1.24
C SER A 558 -0.84 5.27 1.62
N TYR A 559 -0.08 5.71 0.61
CA TYR A 559 1.06 6.58 0.78
C TYR A 559 1.23 7.53 -0.41
N LEU A 560 1.76 8.71 -0.13
CA LEU A 560 1.97 9.78 -1.08
C LEU A 560 3.39 9.70 -1.66
N SER A 561 3.48 9.43 -2.96
CA SER A 561 4.70 9.69 -3.73
C SER A 561 4.86 11.17 -4.07
N GLU A 562 5.99 11.57 -4.63
CA GLU A 562 6.21 12.95 -5.09
C GLU A 562 5.09 13.51 -6.01
N PHE A 563 4.43 12.67 -6.81
CA PHE A 563 3.54 13.14 -7.90
C PHE A 563 2.13 12.52 -7.89
N ALA A 564 1.88 11.51 -7.05
CA ALA A 564 0.57 10.87 -6.90
C ALA A 564 0.40 10.17 -5.54
N ILE A 565 -0.85 10.05 -5.07
CA ILE A 565 -1.19 9.14 -3.96
C ILE A 565 -1.47 7.75 -4.51
N VAL A 566 -0.95 6.72 -3.83
CA VAL A 566 -1.14 5.31 -4.19
C VAL A 566 -1.46 4.40 -2.99
N HIS A 567 -1.94 3.18 -3.24
CA HIS A 567 -2.46 2.26 -2.23
C HIS A 567 -1.45 1.19 -1.74
N ASN A 568 -1.64 0.65 -0.54
CA ASN A 568 -0.95 -0.56 -0.09
C ASN A 568 -1.45 -1.83 -0.82
N CYS A 569 -0.79 -2.95 -0.55
CA CYS A 569 -1.44 -4.26 -0.59
C CYS A 569 -1.80 -4.68 0.84
N TRP A 570 -3.00 -5.23 0.99
CA TRP A 570 -3.41 -6.11 2.09
C TRP A 570 -3.61 -7.54 1.53
N THR A 571 -4.10 -8.45 2.36
CA THR A 571 -4.88 -9.65 1.98
C THR A 571 -6.31 -9.45 2.52
N PRO A 572 -7.40 -9.93 1.89
CA PRO A 572 -7.58 -10.91 0.80
C PRO A 572 -7.60 -10.29 -0.61
N TRP A 573 -6.52 -9.65 -1.05
CA TRP A 573 -6.62 -8.73 -2.20
C TRP A 573 -6.50 -9.46 -3.54
N PHE A 574 -6.51 -10.79 -3.48
CA PHE A 574 -5.41 -11.69 -3.86
C PHE A 574 -5.98 -13.05 -4.34
N SER A 575 -7.19 -13.02 -4.90
CA SER A 575 -7.83 -14.10 -5.65
C SER A 575 -8.30 -13.54 -7.01
N VAL A 576 -8.87 -14.35 -7.92
CA VAL A 576 -9.34 -13.87 -9.25
C VAL A 576 -10.29 -12.66 -9.13
N PHE A 577 -11.14 -12.65 -8.10
CA PHE A 577 -12.19 -11.64 -7.89
C PHE A 577 -11.89 -10.66 -6.75
N GLY A 578 -10.82 -10.90 -5.98
CA GLY A 578 -10.34 -9.99 -4.94
C GLY A 578 -10.10 -8.58 -5.50
N SER A 579 -10.39 -7.54 -4.72
CA SER A 579 -10.56 -6.16 -5.24
C SER A 579 -9.30 -5.48 -5.83
N LYS A 580 -8.19 -6.21 -6.01
CA LYS A 580 -6.98 -5.79 -6.72
C LYS A 580 -6.42 -6.84 -7.69
N SER A 581 -7.16 -7.94 -7.92
CA SER A 581 -6.87 -9.05 -8.85
C SER A 581 -6.16 -8.62 -10.14
N GLY A 582 -6.64 -7.50 -10.68
CA GLY A 582 -6.34 -7.03 -12.03
C GLY A 582 -7.37 -7.52 -13.05
N PHE A 583 -8.29 -8.39 -12.62
CA PHE A 583 -9.25 -9.16 -13.39
C PHE A 583 -10.67 -8.97 -12.88
N ASP A 584 -11.62 -9.04 -13.80
CA ASP A 584 -13.04 -9.09 -13.46
C ASP A 584 -13.70 -10.41 -13.94
N SER A 585 -12.95 -11.35 -14.55
CA SER A 585 -13.37 -12.73 -14.84
C SER A 585 -12.21 -13.76 -14.92
N ILE A 586 -12.53 -15.06 -14.96
CA ILE A 586 -11.57 -16.17 -15.15
C ILE A 586 -11.10 -16.27 -16.60
N GLU A 587 -11.99 -15.99 -17.56
CA GLU A 587 -11.68 -15.91 -18.99
C GLU A 587 -10.65 -14.78 -19.27
N GLU A 588 -10.78 -13.64 -18.58
CA GLU A 588 -9.78 -12.59 -18.64
C GLU A 588 -8.42 -13.03 -18.05
N CYS A 589 -8.45 -13.96 -17.09
CA CYS A 589 -7.29 -14.47 -16.37
C CYS A 589 -6.45 -15.47 -17.15
N PHE A 590 -7.10 -16.45 -17.78
CA PHE A 590 -6.44 -17.58 -18.42
C PHE A 590 -6.68 -17.68 -19.93
N GLU A 591 -7.48 -16.79 -20.52
CA GLU A 591 -7.80 -16.76 -21.95
C GLU A 591 -8.38 -18.09 -22.45
N ASP A 592 -7.78 -18.66 -23.50
CA ASP A 592 -8.02 -20.00 -24.06
C ASP A 592 -7.73 -21.15 -23.08
N TYR A 593 -6.94 -20.93 -22.02
CA TYR A 593 -6.75 -21.89 -20.94
C TYR A 593 -7.83 -21.81 -19.84
N SER A 594 -8.74 -20.82 -19.87
CA SER A 594 -9.81 -20.69 -18.86
C SER A 594 -10.72 -21.91 -18.77
N LYS A 595 -10.92 -22.63 -19.89
CA LYS A 595 -11.64 -23.91 -19.98
C LYS A 595 -10.99 -25.07 -19.20
N TYR A 596 -9.76 -24.92 -18.72
CA TYR A 596 -9.06 -25.88 -17.85
C TYR A 596 -9.01 -25.43 -16.37
N ILE A 597 -9.69 -24.33 -16.03
CA ILE A 597 -9.71 -23.77 -14.68
C ILE A 597 -11.02 -24.19 -14.02
N TYR A 598 -11.01 -25.41 -13.49
CA TYR A 598 -12.21 -26.05 -12.94
C TYR A 598 -12.56 -25.60 -11.52
N ALA A 599 -11.67 -24.89 -10.83
CA ALA A 599 -11.81 -24.56 -9.42
C ALA A 599 -11.40 -23.13 -9.08
N GLY A 600 -11.94 -22.61 -7.97
CA GLY A 600 -11.52 -21.36 -7.35
C GLY A 600 -11.64 -21.44 -5.84
N GLU A 601 -10.64 -20.94 -5.12
CA GLU A 601 -10.65 -20.89 -3.65
C GLU A 601 -11.48 -19.71 -3.14
N THR A 602 -12.36 -19.97 -2.16
CA THR A 602 -13.16 -18.98 -1.45
C THR A 602 -12.31 -18.12 -0.51
N GLY A 603 -11.62 -18.79 0.42
CA GLY A 603 -10.61 -18.30 1.37
C GLY A 603 -11.11 -17.28 2.39
N LEU A 604 -10.86 -17.53 3.68
CA LEU A 604 -10.77 -16.72 4.93
C LEU A 604 -11.47 -15.33 5.05
N SER A 605 -12.34 -14.95 4.14
CA SER A 605 -12.90 -13.61 3.95
C SER A 605 -14.14 -13.61 3.04
N SER A 606 -14.40 -14.69 2.31
CA SER A 606 -15.67 -14.95 1.64
C SER A 606 -16.01 -16.43 1.67
N ASP A 607 -17.30 -16.77 1.74
CA ASP A 607 -17.78 -18.16 1.71
C ASP A 607 -18.52 -18.46 0.38
N PRO A 608 -19.01 -19.69 0.15
CA PRO A 608 -19.74 -20.03 -1.06
C PRO A 608 -21.03 -19.21 -1.22
N ALA A 609 -21.78 -18.91 -0.15
CA ALA A 609 -22.98 -18.07 -0.24
C ALA A 609 -22.69 -16.65 -0.75
N MET A 610 -21.55 -16.06 -0.36
CA MET A 610 -21.08 -14.79 -0.91
C MET A 610 -20.72 -14.93 -2.40
N ASN A 611 -20.03 -16.01 -2.78
CA ASN A 611 -19.52 -16.21 -4.14
C ASN A 611 -20.59 -16.64 -5.17
N TRP A 612 -21.59 -17.44 -4.77
CA TRP A 612 -22.74 -17.84 -5.60
C TRP A 612 -23.53 -16.68 -6.21
N ARG A 613 -23.36 -15.47 -5.65
CA ARG A 613 -24.01 -14.23 -6.09
C ARG A 613 -23.49 -13.69 -7.42
N LEU A 614 -22.44 -14.29 -7.98
CA LEU A 614 -21.86 -13.97 -9.29
C LEU A 614 -21.98 -15.19 -10.22
N SER A 615 -22.87 -15.11 -11.22
CA SER A 615 -23.16 -16.22 -12.15
C SER A 615 -21.95 -16.74 -12.94
N ALA A 616 -20.92 -15.91 -13.13
CA ALA A 616 -19.67 -16.33 -13.76
C ALA A 616 -18.97 -17.50 -13.04
N LEU A 617 -19.25 -17.70 -11.74
CA LEU A 617 -18.67 -18.78 -10.94
C LEU A 617 -19.42 -20.11 -11.05
N ASP A 618 -20.62 -20.14 -11.65
CA ASP A 618 -21.44 -21.37 -11.73
C ASP A 618 -20.75 -22.49 -12.52
N LYS A 619 -19.86 -22.13 -13.45
CA LYS A 619 -19.07 -23.05 -14.29
C LYS A 619 -17.94 -23.74 -13.54
N ILE A 620 -17.51 -23.21 -12.39
CA ILE A 620 -16.38 -23.74 -11.62
C ILE A 620 -16.80 -24.25 -10.25
N THR A 621 -16.00 -25.13 -9.68
CA THR A 621 -16.17 -25.65 -8.34
C THR A 621 -15.51 -24.71 -7.33
N LEU A 622 -16.26 -24.28 -6.33
CA LEU A 622 -15.69 -23.54 -5.20
C LEU A 622 -15.05 -24.55 -4.23
N ILE A 623 -13.79 -24.34 -3.90
CA ILE A 623 -13.06 -25.07 -2.86
C ILE A 623 -12.74 -24.14 -1.70
N SER A 624 -12.63 -24.69 -0.49
CA SER A 624 -12.26 -23.94 0.71
C SER A 624 -11.13 -24.67 1.43
N ASN A 625 -10.08 -23.95 1.81
CA ASN A 625 -8.84 -24.52 2.33
C ASN A 625 -8.21 -23.58 3.35
N SER A 626 -7.36 -24.10 4.23
CA SER A 626 -7.01 -23.38 5.45
C SER A 626 -5.99 -22.24 5.29
N ASP A 627 -5.19 -22.13 4.23
CA ASP A 627 -4.01 -21.24 4.18
C ASP A 627 -3.15 -21.39 5.47
N ALA A 628 -2.96 -22.63 5.92
CA ALA A 628 -2.37 -22.88 7.23
C ALA A 628 -0.87 -22.59 7.25
N HIS A 629 -0.51 -21.56 8.03
CA HIS A 629 0.86 -21.20 8.39
C HIS A 629 1.31 -21.85 9.72
N SER A 630 0.54 -22.80 10.28
CA SER A 630 0.92 -23.58 11.47
C SER A 630 0.02 -24.83 11.63
N PRO A 631 0.54 -25.98 12.10
CA PRO A 631 -0.20 -27.25 12.11
C PRO A 631 -1.57 -27.21 12.79
N GLN A 632 -1.71 -26.48 13.90
CA GLN A 632 -2.97 -26.42 14.67
C GLN A 632 -4.08 -25.57 14.01
N LYS A 633 -3.81 -24.93 12.86
CA LYS A 633 -4.78 -24.14 12.09
C LYS A 633 -5.11 -24.75 10.70
N ILE A 634 -4.64 -25.96 10.40
CA ILE A 634 -5.20 -26.76 9.29
C ILE A 634 -6.68 -27.07 9.57
N GLY A 635 -7.49 -27.21 8.51
CA GLY A 635 -8.92 -27.52 8.63
C GLY A 635 -9.80 -26.41 9.25
N ARG A 636 -9.32 -25.17 9.39
CA ARG A 636 -10.23 -24.04 9.68
C ARG A 636 -11.19 -23.73 8.52
N GLU A 637 -10.76 -24.11 7.32
CA GLU A 637 -11.49 -24.17 6.05
C GLU A 637 -11.07 -25.49 5.37
N ALA A 638 -12.00 -26.22 4.77
CA ALA A 638 -11.77 -27.55 4.18
C ALA A 638 -12.87 -27.98 3.21
N ASN A 639 -12.72 -29.17 2.61
CA ASN A 639 -13.61 -29.76 1.60
C ASN A 639 -14.04 -31.16 2.05
N VAL A 640 -15.26 -31.60 1.76
CA VAL A 640 -15.77 -32.93 2.12
C VAL A 640 -16.24 -33.67 0.88
N PHE A 641 -15.62 -34.81 0.62
CA PHE A 641 -15.87 -35.66 -0.55
C PHE A 641 -16.51 -36.98 -0.14
N ASP A 642 -17.17 -37.65 -1.08
CA ASP A 642 -17.51 -39.07 -1.02
C ASP A 642 -17.07 -39.77 -2.32
N THR A 643 -15.81 -40.17 -2.36
CA THR A 643 -15.18 -40.75 -3.56
C THR A 643 -14.33 -41.97 -3.22
N GLU A 644 -13.74 -42.61 -4.22
CA GLU A 644 -12.49 -43.34 -4.01
C GLU A 644 -11.43 -42.40 -3.42
N ILE A 645 -10.52 -42.93 -2.60
CA ILE A 645 -9.37 -42.17 -2.08
C ILE A 645 -8.25 -42.26 -3.10
N SER A 646 -8.29 -41.38 -4.10
CA SER A 646 -7.22 -41.20 -5.09
C SER A 646 -7.19 -39.77 -5.63
N TYR A 647 -6.04 -39.36 -6.16
CA TYR A 647 -5.89 -38.06 -6.82
C TYR A 647 -6.91 -37.88 -7.95
N GLY A 648 -7.07 -38.92 -8.78
CA GLY A 648 -7.99 -38.91 -9.92
C GLY A 648 -9.43 -38.66 -9.46
N ALA A 649 -9.94 -39.44 -8.51
CA ALA A 649 -11.32 -39.29 -8.05
C ALA A 649 -11.60 -37.93 -7.37
N ILE A 650 -10.63 -37.37 -6.65
CA ILE A 650 -10.71 -36.01 -6.07
C ILE A 650 -10.71 -34.95 -7.19
N ALA A 651 -9.74 -35.02 -8.10
CA ALA A 651 -9.61 -34.07 -9.20
C ALA A 651 -10.85 -34.11 -10.11
N ASP A 652 -11.39 -35.30 -10.39
CA ASP A 652 -12.57 -35.47 -11.24
C ASP A 652 -13.86 -35.01 -10.54
N ALA A 653 -14.00 -35.20 -9.23
CA ALA A 653 -15.10 -34.61 -8.46
C ALA A 653 -15.08 -33.07 -8.51
N ILE A 654 -13.89 -32.47 -8.41
CA ILE A 654 -13.68 -31.03 -8.57
C ILE A 654 -13.94 -30.58 -10.02
N LYS A 655 -13.44 -31.31 -11.02
CA LYS A 655 -13.61 -31.01 -12.46
C LYS A 655 -15.05 -31.09 -12.94
N SER A 656 -15.81 -32.07 -12.46
CA SER A 656 -17.20 -32.33 -12.85
C SER A 656 -18.23 -31.58 -12.02
N LYS A 657 -17.84 -31.04 -10.84
CA LYS A 657 -18.75 -30.41 -9.87
C LYS A 657 -19.87 -31.36 -9.41
N ASP A 658 -19.54 -32.65 -9.31
CA ASP A 658 -20.48 -33.72 -8.94
C ASP A 658 -20.87 -33.63 -7.46
N LEU A 659 -22.13 -33.25 -7.20
CA LEU A 659 -22.75 -33.10 -5.89
C LEU A 659 -22.81 -34.39 -5.05
N GLN A 660 -22.73 -35.57 -5.67
CA GLN A 660 -22.67 -36.85 -4.95
C GLN A 660 -21.24 -37.16 -4.50
N ARG A 661 -20.23 -36.61 -5.17
CA ARG A 661 -18.81 -36.85 -4.90
C ARG A 661 -18.12 -35.73 -4.12
N PHE A 662 -18.57 -34.49 -4.28
CA PHE A 662 -18.14 -33.35 -3.47
C PHE A 662 -19.37 -32.87 -2.67
N LEU A 663 -19.48 -33.37 -1.44
CA LEU A 663 -20.68 -33.23 -0.61
C LEU A 663 -20.89 -31.81 -0.10
N TYR A 664 -19.84 -31.18 0.44
CA TYR A 664 -19.86 -29.80 0.93
C TYR A 664 -18.46 -29.27 1.24
N THR A 665 -18.30 -27.94 1.30
CA THR A 665 -17.15 -27.32 1.96
C THR A 665 -17.41 -27.05 3.46
N ILE A 666 -16.34 -26.98 4.24
CA ILE A 666 -16.33 -26.53 5.63
C ILE A 666 -15.72 -25.14 5.62
N GLU A 667 -16.46 -24.17 6.16
CA GLU A 667 -16.09 -22.76 6.13
C GLU A 667 -15.85 -22.22 7.54
N PHE A 668 -14.95 -21.26 7.65
CA PHE A 668 -14.92 -20.32 8.76
C PHE A 668 -16.07 -19.29 8.59
N PHE A 669 -16.38 -18.51 9.63
CA PHE A 669 -17.33 -17.40 9.49
C PHE A 669 -16.63 -16.19 8.86
N PRO A 670 -16.89 -15.82 7.58
CA PRO A 670 -16.23 -14.69 6.94
C PRO A 670 -16.53 -13.36 7.65
N GLU A 671 -17.59 -13.29 8.46
CA GLU A 671 -17.98 -12.15 9.29
C GLU A 671 -17.00 -11.84 10.42
N GLU A 672 -16.18 -12.81 10.88
CA GLU A 672 -15.03 -12.52 11.76
C GLU A 672 -13.93 -11.73 11.05
N GLY A 673 -13.92 -11.78 9.71
CA GLY A 673 -12.99 -11.07 8.85
C GLY A 673 -12.89 -9.58 9.20
N LYS A 674 -11.66 -9.12 9.44
CA LYS A 674 -11.30 -7.74 9.83
C LYS A 674 -11.87 -6.63 8.94
N TYR A 675 -12.28 -6.98 7.72
CA TYR A 675 -12.82 -6.09 6.70
C TYR A 675 -14.03 -6.75 6.04
N HIS A 676 -14.87 -7.47 6.78
CA HIS A 676 -16.05 -8.10 6.20
C HIS A 676 -17.09 -7.04 5.81
N TYR A 677 -17.54 -6.24 6.79
CA TYR A 677 -18.43 -5.09 6.61
C TYR A 677 -17.68 -3.78 6.37
N ASP A 678 -18.41 -2.79 5.85
CA ASP A 678 -17.95 -1.42 5.79
C ASP A 678 -17.97 -0.80 7.20
N GLY A 679 -17.09 0.16 7.48
CA GLY A 679 -17.16 0.82 8.77
C GLY A 679 -16.09 1.87 9.06
N HIS A 680 -16.11 2.36 10.29
CA HIS A 680 -15.19 3.38 10.80
C HIS A 680 -14.98 3.19 12.31
N ARG A 681 -13.90 2.47 12.67
CA ARG A 681 -13.53 2.07 14.04
C ARG A 681 -13.53 3.25 15.00
N ALA A 682 -13.04 4.41 14.54
CA ALA A 682 -12.93 5.61 15.36
C ALA A 682 -14.27 6.28 15.74
N CYS A 683 -15.42 5.73 15.31
CA CYS A 683 -16.75 6.13 15.78
C CYS A 683 -17.59 4.96 16.30
N ASP A 684 -16.98 3.77 16.47
CA ASP A 684 -17.66 2.48 16.66
C ASP A 684 -18.87 2.32 15.73
N LEU A 685 -18.60 2.21 14.44
CA LEU A 685 -19.63 2.10 13.40
C LEU A 685 -19.26 1.03 12.38
N ARG A 686 -20.02 -0.06 12.39
CA ARG A 686 -20.14 -1.03 11.31
C ARG A 686 -21.41 -0.72 10.51
N LEU A 687 -21.40 -0.98 9.21
CA LEU A 687 -22.54 -0.83 8.30
C LEU A 687 -22.51 -1.95 7.26
N ALA A 688 -23.65 -2.55 6.97
CA ALA A 688 -23.80 -3.44 5.83
C ALA A 688 -23.67 -2.63 4.51
N PRO A 689 -23.27 -3.25 3.38
CA PRO A 689 -23.04 -2.54 2.12
C PRO A 689 -24.23 -1.74 1.59
N TYR A 690 -25.47 -2.15 1.86
CA TYR A 690 -26.65 -1.37 1.48
C TYR A 690 -26.84 -0.11 2.35
N GLU A 691 -26.37 -0.12 3.60
CA GLU A 691 -26.42 1.04 4.50
C GLU A 691 -25.30 2.03 4.19
N SER A 692 -24.07 1.54 3.96
CA SER A 692 -22.95 2.39 3.53
C SER A 692 -23.27 3.09 2.20
N LYS A 693 -23.85 2.36 1.22
CA LYS A 693 -24.37 2.90 -0.04
C LYS A 693 -25.37 4.04 0.20
N LYS A 694 -26.32 3.92 1.15
CA LYS A 694 -27.27 5.01 1.53
C LYS A 694 -26.56 6.26 2.04
N TYR A 695 -25.50 6.12 2.84
CA TYR A 695 -24.67 7.24 3.31
C TYR A 695 -23.55 7.65 2.34
N GLY A 696 -23.58 7.19 1.08
CA GLY A 696 -22.57 7.54 0.06
C GLY A 696 -21.15 7.07 0.40
N ASN A 697 -21.04 5.97 1.15
CA ASN A 697 -19.81 5.41 1.75
C ASN A 697 -19.12 6.35 2.75
N ILE A 698 -19.89 7.23 3.41
CA ILE A 698 -19.43 8.17 4.44
C ILE A 698 -20.04 7.79 5.79
N CYS A 699 -19.26 7.94 6.87
CA CYS A 699 -19.67 7.68 8.25
C CYS A 699 -20.66 8.75 8.76
N PRO A 700 -21.96 8.47 8.98
CA PRO A 700 -22.92 9.45 9.49
C PRO A 700 -22.51 10.09 10.82
N LYS A 701 -21.82 9.35 11.71
CA LYS A 701 -21.34 9.87 13.01
C LYS A 701 -20.26 10.97 12.92
N CYS A 702 -19.55 11.12 11.79
CA CYS A 702 -18.43 12.09 11.71
C CYS A 702 -18.06 12.64 10.32
N ALA A 703 -18.85 12.33 9.28
CA ALA A 703 -18.63 12.75 7.89
C ALA A 703 -17.27 12.35 7.27
N ARG A 704 -16.62 11.27 7.75
CA ARG A 704 -15.39 10.71 7.16
C ARG A 704 -15.70 9.49 6.26
N PRO A 705 -14.94 9.23 5.18
CA PRO A 705 -15.11 8.02 4.39
C PRO A 705 -14.92 6.75 5.22
N LEU A 706 -15.84 5.80 5.05
CA LEU A 706 -15.74 4.44 5.60
C LEU A 706 -14.53 3.71 5.00
N THR A 707 -14.00 2.74 5.74
CA THR A 707 -13.18 1.67 5.17
C THR A 707 -14.14 0.64 4.57
N ILE A 708 -13.92 0.28 3.32
CA ILE A 708 -14.79 -0.60 2.55
C ILE A 708 -14.41 -2.08 2.76
N GLY A 709 -15.41 -2.91 2.99
CA GLY A 709 -15.28 -4.33 3.28
C GLY A 709 -15.34 -5.26 2.05
N VAL A 710 -15.11 -6.54 2.27
CA VAL A 710 -15.11 -7.61 1.27
C VAL A 710 -16.52 -7.87 0.77
N LEU A 711 -17.52 -7.85 1.65
CA LEU A 711 -18.92 -7.99 1.24
C LEU A 711 -19.35 -6.86 0.29
N ASN A 712 -18.74 -5.67 0.37
CA ASN A 712 -18.98 -4.57 -0.56
C ASN A 712 -18.45 -4.83 -1.98
N ARG A 713 -17.33 -5.56 -2.14
CA ARG A 713 -16.82 -6.00 -3.47
C ARG A 713 -17.67 -7.15 -4.02
N VAL A 714 -18.16 -8.06 -3.18
CA VAL A 714 -19.16 -9.05 -3.59
C VAL A 714 -20.41 -8.33 -4.11
N GLU A 715 -20.90 -7.34 -3.36
CA GLU A 715 -21.99 -6.40 -3.71
C GLU A 715 -21.70 -5.42 -4.87
N GLU A 716 -20.51 -5.44 -5.46
CA GLU A 716 -20.12 -4.69 -6.66
C GLU A 716 -20.10 -5.60 -7.89
N LEU A 717 -19.75 -6.89 -7.72
CA LEU A 717 -19.70 -7.90 -8.78
C LEU A 717 -20.99 -8.72 -8.91
N ALA A 718 -21.79 -8.83 -7.85
CA ALA A 718 -22.94 -9.71 -7.79
C ALA A 718 -24.03 -9.33 -8.81
N ASP A 719 -24.45 -10.33 -9.59
CA ASP A 719 -25.61 -10.28 -10.49
C ASP A 719 -26.88 -10.87 -9.83
N ARG A 720 -26.76 -11.38 -8.60
CA ARG A 720 -27.82 -12.05 -7.83
C ARG A 720 -28.01 -11.46 -6.42
N PRO A 721 -29.24 -11.56 -5.86
CA PRO A 721 -29.52 -11.15 -4.49
C PRO A 721 -28.74 -11.98 -3.46
N GLU A 722 -28.65 -11.44 -2.25
CA GLU A 722 -28.14 -12.17 -1.08
C GLU A 722 -29.02 -13.41 -0.79
N GLY A 723 -28.41 -14.51 -0.36
CA GLY A 723 -29.11 -15.78 -0.12
C GLY A 723 -29.45 -16.61 -1.37
N PHE A 724 -29.15 -16.14 -2.58
CA PHE A 724 -29.37 -16.93 -3.80
C PHE A 724 -28.47 -18.19 -3.83
N LYS A 725 -29.08 -19.37 -4.04
CA LYS A 725 -28.37 -20.65 -4.22
C LYS A 725 -28.57 -21.20 -5.65
N PRO A 726 -27.50 -21.34 -6.46
CA PRO A 726 -27.55 -22.03 -7.75
C PRO A 726 -27.94 -23.50 -7.61
N GLN A 727 -28.65 -24.04 -8.61
CA GLN A 727 -29.15 -25.42 -8.60
C GLN A 727 -28.03 -26.48 -8.50
N ASN A 728 -26.86 -26.20 -9.06
CA ASN A 728 -25.66 -27.06 -9.01
C ASN A 728 -24.64 -26.64 -7.95
N ALA A 729 -25.03 -25.83 -6.95
CA ALA A 729 -24.10 -25.34 -5.94
C ALA A 729 -23.74 -26.41 -4.89
N ILE A 730 -22.46 -26.82 -4.88
CA ILE A 730 -21.82 -27.54 -3.76
C ILE A 730 -22.16 -26.77 -2.47
N PRO A 731 -22.90 -27.36 -1.51
CA PRO A 731 -23.29 -26.67 -0.28
C PRO A 731 -22.10 -26.52 0.68
N PHE A 732 -22.31 -25.88 1.83
CA PHE A 732 -21.26 -25.65 2.81
C PHE A 732 -21.79 -25.70 4.25
N LYS A 733 -20.89 -25.81 5.22
CA LYS A 733 -21.18 -25.73 6.66
C LYS A 733 -20.18 -24.81 7.33
N ARG A 734 -20.65 -23.75 8.02
CA ARG A 734 -19.78 -22.89 8.82
C ARG A 734 -19.50 -23.56 10.18
N LEU A 735 -18.26 -23.49 10.67
CA LEU A 735 -17.86 -24.02 11.97
C LEU A 735 -17.10 -22.99 12.80
N ILE A 736 -17.11 -23.19 14.11
CA ILE A 736 -16.21 -22.58 15.09
C ILE A 736 -15.25 -23.69 15.57
N PRO A 737 -13.93 -23.44 15.68
CA PRO A 737 -12.97 -24.43 16.19
C PRO A 737 -13.36 -24.94 17.59
N LEU A 738 -13.18 -26.24 17.86
CA LEU A 738 -13.66 -26.85 19.10
C LEU A 738 -13.06 -26.22 20.36
N GLU A 739 -11.78 -25.82 20.31
CA GLU A 739 -11.11 -25.06 21.39
C GLU A 739 -11.85 -23.75 21.71
N GLU A 740 -12.33 -23.05 20.68
CA GLU A 740 -12.98 -21.74 20.79
C GLU A 740 -14.43 -21.91 21.33
N ILE A 741 -15.12 -23.01 20.99
CA ILE A 741 -16.42 -23.39 21.61
C ILE A 741 -16.25 -23.70 23.11
N ILE A 742 -15.26 -24.50 23.49
CA ILE A 742 -14.99 -24.85 24.90
C ILE A 742 -14.65 -23.59 25.71
N VAL A 743 -13.87 -22.67 25.13
CA VAL A 743 -13.52 -21.38 25.72
C VAL A 743 -14.75 -20.51 26.00
N GLU A 744 -15.68 -20.38 25.05
CA GLU A 744 -16.89 -19.58 25.28
C GLU A 744 -17.83 -20.27 26.29
N SER A 745 -18.00 -21.59 26.20
CA SER A 745 -18.89 -22.38 27.08
C SER A 745 -18.50 -22.28 28.55
N LEU A 746 -17.18 -22.24 28.85
CA LEU A 746 -16.65 -22.11 30.21
C LEU A 746 -16.45 -20.65 30.66
N GLY A 747 -16.43 -19.69 29.73
CA GLY A 747 -16.13 -18.28 30.02
C GLY A 747 -14.68 -18.00 30.45
N VAL A 748 -13.73 -18.89 30.09
CA VAL A 748 -12.32 -18.84 30.53
C VAL A 748 -11.37 -18.32 29.43
N SER A 749 -10.07 -18.26 29.72
CA SER A 749 -9.03 -18.00 28.71
C SER A 749 -8.67 -19.30 27.96
N SER A 750 -8.36 -19.22 26.66
CA SER A 750 -7.87 -20.35 25.85
C SER A 750 -6.57 -20.96 26.38
N VAL A 751 -5.76 -20.20 27.13
CA VAL A 751 -4.54 -20.70 27.78
C VAL A 751 -4.85 -21.51 29.06
N SER A 752 -6.12 -21.77 29.37
CA SER A 752 -6.51 -22.59 30.53
C SER A 752 -6.13 -24.06 30.33
N LYS A 753 -5.50 -24.65 31.36
CA LYS A 753 -5.24 -26.10 31.42
C LYS A 753 -6.53 -26.93 31.29
N GLU A 754 -7.67 -26.37 31.70
CA GLU A 754 -8.97 -27.03 31.59
C GLU A 754 -9.49 -27.12 30.16
N VAL A 755 -9.30 -26.07 29.35
CA VAL A 755 -9.65 -26.10 27.91
C VAL A 755 -8.85 -27.20 27.22
N ALA A 756 -7.54 -27.25 27.46
CA ALA A 756 -6.66 -28.30 26.94
C ALA A 756 -7.05 -29.70 27.42
N ARG A 757 -7.45 -29.85 28.69
CA ARG A 757 -7.97 -31.12 29.27
C ARG A 757 -9.24 -31.57 28.58
N LEU A 758 -10.24 -30.71 28.45
CA LEU A 758 -11.55 -31.03 27.89
C LEU A 758 -11.48 -31.28 26.37
N TYR A 759 -10.71 -30.48 25.65
CA TYR A 759 -10.40 -30.73 24.24
C TYR A 759 -9.77 -32.12 24.06
N SER A 760 -8.73 -32.43 24.85
CA SER A 760 -8.09 -33.75 24.80
C SER A 760 -9.03 -34.89 25.17
N ASN A 761 -9.91 -34.69 26.17
CA ASN A 761 -10.88 -35.70 26.59
C ASN A 761 -11.93 -36.00 25.52
N LEU A 762 -12.48 -34.96 24.88
CA LEU A 762 -13.41 -35.11 23.76
C LEU A 762 -12.76 -35.82 22.57
N ILE A 763 -11.53 -35.44 22.20
CA ILE A 763 -10.76 -36.12 21.15
C ILE A 763 -10.54 -37.59 21.50
N SER A 764 -10.04 -37.91 22.69
CA SER A 764 -9.72 -39.29 23.09
C SER A 764 -10.93 -40.22 23.21
N ASN A 765 -12.11 -39.72 23.60
CA ASN A 765 -13.29 -40.57 23.79
C ASN A 765 -14.24 -40.58 22.59
N ILE A 766 -14.36 -39.47 21.85
CA ILE A 766 -15.30 -39.35 20.71
C ILE A 766 -14.59 -39.58 19.38
N GLY A 767 -13.33 -39.15 19.21
CA GLY A 767 -12.49 -39.51 18.06
C GLY A 767 -11.60 -38.38 17.52
N ASN A 768 -12.19 -37.41 16.81
CA ASN A 768 -11.46 -36.30 16.18
C ASN A 768 -12.34 -35.04 16.11
N GLU A 769 -11.71 -33.87 15.91
CA GLU A 769 -12.38 -32.56 16.00
C GLU A 769 -13.57 -32.45 15.03
N PHE A 770 -13.42 -32.89 13.78
CA PHE A 770 -14.52 -32.83 12.83
C PHE A 770 -15.66 -33.79 13.14
N LYS A 771 -15.41 -35.01 13.64
CA LYS A 771 -16.51 -35.89 14.13
C LYS A 771 -17.27 -35.19 15.26
N ILE A 772 -16.56 -34.58 16.21
CA ILE A 772 -17.16 -33.85 17.34
C ILE A 772 -17.96 -32.64 16.84
N LEU A 773 -17.44 -31.85 15.89
CA LEU A 773 -18.09 -30.65 15.39
C LEU A 773 -19.24 -30.93 14.41
N LEU A 774 -19.22 -32.02 13.64
CA LEU A 774 -20.17 -32.27 12.54
C LEU A 774 -21.17 -33.41 12.77
N GLU A 775 -20.85 -34.40 13.62
CA GLU A 775 -21.55 -35.71 13.60
C GLU A 775 -21.96 -36.23 14.98
N ALA A 776 -21.14 -36.03 16.03
CA ALA A 776 -21.37 -36.58 17.36
C ALA A 776 -22.70 -36.13 17.99
N GLY A 777 -23.39 -37.00 18.74
CA GLY A 777 -24.67 -36.67 19.37
C GLY A 777 -24.52 -35.76 20.60
N SER A 778 -25.56 -34.98 20.95
CA SER A 778 -25.51 -34.11 22.15
C SER A 778 -25.13 -34.91 23.41
N LYS A 779 -25.84 -36.02 23.66
CA LYS A 779 -25.56 -36.95 24.77
C LYS A 779 -24.16 -37.59 24.72
N GLU A 780 -23.63 -37.83 23.52
CA GLU A 780 -22.26 -38.35 23.33
C GLU A 780 -21.23 -37.29 23.77
N ILE A 781 -21.48 -36.02 23.46
CA ILE A 781 -20.64 -34.88 23.88
C ILE A 781 -20.78 -34.59 25.37
N GLU A 782 -22.00 -34.60 25.90
CA GLU A 782 -22.32 -34.41 27.34
C GLU A 782 -21.54 -35.41 28.20
N ASN A 783 -21.57 -36.70 27.87
CA ASN A 783 -20.89 -37.78 28.59
C ASN A 783 -19.38 -37.58 28.76
N PHE A 784 -18.74 -36.80 27.89
CA PHE A 784 -17.28 -36.56 27.90
C PHE A 784 -16.90 -35.08 28.06
N SER A 785 -17.85 -34.19 28.34
CA SER A 785 -17.58 -32.76 28.59
C SER A 785 -18.61 -32.11 29.53
N SER A 786 -19.58 -31.36 29.00
CA SER A 786 -20.69 -30.76 29.76
C SER A 786 -21.88 -30.43 28.84
N PRO A 787 -23.09 -30.20 29.40
CA PRO A 787 -24.26 -29.78 28.62
C PRO A 787 -24.06 -28.46 27.86
N GLU A 788 -23.29 -27.53 28.43
CA GLU A 788 -22.99 -26.23 27.80
C GLU A 788 -22.13 -26.43 26.54
N ILE A 789 -21.10 -27.27 26.61
CA ILE A 789 -20.23 -27.57 25.46
C ILE A 789 -21.01 -28.30 24.36
N ALA A 790 -21.94 -29.20 24.74
CA ALA A 790 -22.81 -29.89 23.80
C ALA A 790 -23.79 -28.93 23.09
N GLU A 791 -24.58 -28.15 23.83
CA GLU A 791 -25.46 -27.11 23.24
C GLU A 791 -24.65 -26.09 22.43
N GLY A 792 -23.41 -25.78 22.82
CA GLY A 792 -22.54 -24.89 22.05
C GLY A 792 -22.13 -25.45 20.67
N ILE A 793 -21.86 -26.74 20.58
CA ILE A 793 -21.63 -27.45 19.32
C ILE A 793 -22.92 -27.54 18.50
N ILE A 794 -24.06 -27.90 19.11
CA ILE A 794 -25.35 -27.99 18.42
C ILE A 794 -25.76 -26.62 17.84
N ARG A 795 -25.65 -25.53 18.62
CA ARG A 795 -25.86 -24.15 18.14
C ARG A 795 -25.00 -23.81 16.93
N THR A 796 -23.73 -24.18 16.98
CA THR A 796 -22.78 -23.92 15.88
C THR A 796 -23.22 -24.63 14.61
N ARG A 797 -23.61 -25.91 14.68
CA ARG A 797 -24.12 -26.70 13.54
C ARG A 797 -25.41 -26.12 12.95
N GLU A 798 -26.30 -25.62 13.80
CA GLU A 798 -27.60 -25.07 13.43
C GLU A 798 -27.55 -23.58 13.02
N GLY A 799 -26.38 -22.95 13.09
CA GLY A 799 -26.22 -21.51 12.84
C GLY A 799 -26.87 -20.62 13.90
N ARG A 800 -27.24 -21.15 15.07
CA ARG A 800 -27.80 -20.41 16.23
C ARG A 800 -26.73 -19.61 16.97
N VAL A 801 -26.04 -18.72 16.26
CA VAL A 801 -24.95 -17.89 16.77
C VAL A 801 -25.23 -16.40 16.56
N GLN A 802 -24.81 -15.55 17.50
CA GLN A 802 -24.88 -14.10 17.38
C GLN A 802 -23.64 -13.60 16.63
N ILE A 803 -23.85 -13.07 15.43
CA ILE A 803 -22.79 -12.55 14.58
C ILE A 803 -22.62 -11.04 14.81
N GLU A 804 -21.43 -10.61 15.20
CA GLU A 804 -20.99 -9.22 15.23
C GLU A 804 -19.93 -8.99 14.14
N PRO A 805 -20.30 -8.56 12.91
CA PRO A 805 -19.35 -8.48 11.79
C PRO A 805 -18.16 -7.55 12.03
N GLY A 806 -17.00 -7.99 11.55
CA GLY A 806 -15.73 -7.28 11.57
C GLY A 806 -15.65 -6.19 10.51
N TYR A 807 -15.00 -5.08 10.86
CA TYR A 807 -15.01 -3.84 10.08
C TYR A 807 -13.79 -2.97 10.42
N ASP A 808 -13.31 -2.18 9.46
CA ASP A 808 -12.20 -1.21 9.63
C ASP A 808 -11.00 -1.74 10.45
N GLY A 809 -10.69 -3.02 10.28
CA GLY A 809 -9.56 -3.75 10.88
C GLY A 809 -9.78 -4.25 12.31
N VAL A 810 -11.01 -4.16 12.81
CA VAL A 810 -11.48 -4.86 14.02
C VAL A 810 -11.94 -6.24 13.55
N PHE A 811 -11.45 -7.31 14.17
CA PHE A 811 -12.05 -8.65 13.97
C PHE A 811 -13.53 -8.58 14.33
N GLY A 812 -14.36 -9.34 13.62
CA GLY A 812 -15.71 -9.63 14.08
C GLY A 812 -15.69 -10.52 15.33
N LYS A 813 -16.88 -10.90 15.79
CA LYS A 813 -17.04 -11.89 16.85
C LYS A 813 -18.26 -12.73 16.52
N ILE A 814 -18.09 -14.04 16.45
CA ILE A 814 -19.20 -14.96 16.68
C ILE A 814 -19.37 -15.14 18.19
N LYS A 815 -20.60 -15.30 18.65
CA LYS A 815 -20.93 -15.75 20.01
C LYS A 815 -21.98 -16.82 19.96
N ILE A 816 -21.74 -17.89 20.68
CA ILE A 816 -22.61 -19.05 20.82
C ILE A 816 -23.65 -18.79 21.92
N PHE A 817 -23.32 -17.98 22.93
CA PHE A 817 -24.18 -17.72 24.09
C PHE A 817 -24.54 -16.24 24.25
N SER A 818 -25.81 -15.99 24.53
CA SER A 818 -26.30 -14.67 24.97
C SER A 818 -25.92 -14.44 26.43
N LYS A 819 -25.67 -13.18 26.81
CA LYS A 819 -25.34 -12.74 28.19
C LYS A 819 -26.44 -13.00 29.25
N SER A 820 -27.52 -13.68 28.90
CA SER A 820 -28.72 -13.87 29.72
C SER A 820 -28.77 -15.21 30.47
N LEU A 821 -27.83 -16.13 30.22
CA LEU A 821 -27.89 -17.50 30.78
C LEU A 821 -26.97 -17.74 32.00
N SER A 822 -25.96 -16.91 32.24
CA SER A 822 -25.00 -17.07 33.35
C SER A 822 -25.51 -16.57 34.72
N SER A 823 -26.83 -16.46 34.91
CA SER A 823 -27.44 -15.85 36.10
C SER A 823 -28.65 -16.58 36.69
N GLN A 824 -28.75 -17.90 36.47
CA GLN A 824 -29.44 -18.79 37.41
C GLN A 824 -28.40 -19.49 38.29
N LYS A 825 -27.96 -18.81 39.36
CA LYS A 825 -27.50 -19.53 40.55
C LYS A 825 -28.72 -20.23 41.15
N THR A 826 -28.58 -21.50 41.49
CA THR A 826 -29.60 -22.23 42.24
C THR A 826 -29.90 -21.52 43.56
N LEU A 827 -31.15 -21.09 43.71
CA LEU A 827 -31.78 -20.99 45.02
C LEU A 827 -32.34 -22.38 45.33
N PHE A 828 -31.55 -23.17 46.06
CA PHE A 828 -31.91 -24.13 47.12
C PHE A 828 -30.64 -24.89 47.55
#